data_AF-A0A9N7VD60-F1
#
_entry.id   AF-A0A9N7VD60-F1
#
_cell.length_a   1.000
_cell.length_b   1.000
_cell.length_c   1.000
_cell.angle_alpha   90.00
_cell.angle_beta   90.00
_cell.angle_gamma   90.00
#
_symmetry.space_group_name_H-M   'P 1'
#
loop_
_entity.id
_entity.type
_entity.pdbx_description
1 polymer ?
#
loop_
_entity_poly.entity_id
_entity_poly.type
_entity_poly.pdbx_seq_one_letter_code
_entity_poly.pdbx_strand_id
1 'polypeptide(L)'
;MLFVQDVSCHLNYEHRVFNSEEFLKTREPADQLFYTKVLETHIFHFFLKDRLNRKMDNYARMELSTRTEMQKRKSMVEVARRSTLQEIQARRKSSTMESRLNKRLGMSLPNLGYDQTLSFQRNNLLPRINLSDFVLKTPPKPVKVFKLPDFPASLSFHSVQSYYSELIQHLTKAIFFQNENSALLARFYYLRGFINTLCLRRLDALSDFQNLYKTDTAIFPTQMVTWLVDSLHRDERQQADRRHELKRLILKVKTENEKPPVEPDDHVKKFKLPREPLHQDEFVRCVQECGIVNDVATIHRLFDALTEGKPKQVEPELFRLFYTFWKEKDAEAQDVNLPTEVIDNLDNSECVYKLSSCVKTSYGVGKIAMTQKRLFLLSEGRPGYLEITKFRDIQDVKIASAPFPLLRIPSLRIQTSGRPEVFEANLKAETELWNLVVKEMWAGRKMADQHKDPQYMTQALTNTLLMDAVMGCLQTQRSIVAASKLAYFDKIKHEEPMMVHETTSETLKHKITPSLDMAEPQTVHVLLYTPGQLTCNDSGREMNPKLWVALSGGKVVVFDATSWSMLQDCIQAGELQLNCMLGLVQEQVWIGSQDSVIYIIDTRSMSCNKQLTEHRHEVTGLTVDTRDQHNSQQTYSCSSDGTILQWDSVSLKVKRQFHLSCDRLSSIQIHDGTLWCCCGDSIVELKKTGTPQRRMLLPDDLRSMPSSFSSFIVIPERGQLWTGCADSGELCLWHMDNHRHPFKRIPLPGSSGVTCMIRVKDQIWVGCCGQDPVGGQCDGQMRSQVLVVNPESHTVTKELHAHSDNIQTLCSAEDRYVLSGSARRDGKIAIWKVE
;
A
#
# COMPACT_ATOMS: atom_id res chain seq x y z
N MET A 1 -22.49 3.43 16.23
CA MET A 1 -21.82 2.84 15.04
C MET A 1 -21.02 3.87 14.22
N LEU A 2 -21.39 5.17 14.24
CA LEU A 2 -20.61 6.28 13.65
C LEU A 2 -19.24 6.55 14.33
N PHE A 3 -19.02 6.05 15.54
CA PHE A 3 -17.81 6.27 16.34
C PHE A 3 -16.51 5.81 15.67
N VAL A 4 -16.53 4.74 14.87
CA VAL A 4 -15.33 4.00 14.46
C VAL A 4 -14.60 4.67 13.28
N GLN A 5 -15.35 5.21 12.30
CA GLN A 5 -14.75 5.87 11.13
C GLN A 5 -13.97 7.12 11.53
N ASP A 6 -14.46 7.87 12.50
CA ASP A 6 -13.83 9.14 12.86
C ASP A 6 -12.51 8.95 13.60
N VAL A 7 -12.39 7.93 14.48
CA VAL A 7 -11.15 7.67 15.24
C VAL A 7 -9.96 7.43 14.34
N SER A 8 -10.14 6.71 13.22
CA SER A 8 -9.07 6.45 12.25
C SER A 8 -8.41 7.74 11.73
N CYS A 9 -9.20 8.81 11.58
CA CYS A 9 -8.72 10.10 11.08
C CYS A 9 -7.86 10.85 12.11
N HIS A 10 -7.82 10.43 13.37
CA HIS A 10 -7.05 11.05 14.46
C HIS A 10 -5.88 10.18 14.94
N LEU A 11 -5.56 9.13 14.19
CA LEU A 11 -4.42 8.25 14.45
C LEU A 11 -3.24 8.62 13.57
N ASN A 12 -2.04 8.65 14.14
CA ASN A 12 -0.80 8.53 13.40
C ASN A 12 -0.25 7.12 13.66
N TYR A 13 -0.23 6.29 12.62
CA TYR A 13 0.20 4.90 12.70
C TYR A 13 1.71 4.76 12.92
N GLU A 14 2.51 5.61 12.27
CA GLU A 14 3.98 5.56 12.32
C GLU A 14 4.50 5.92 13.71
N HIS A 15 3.96 6.98 14.32
CA HIS A 15 4.36 7.44 15.65
C HIS A 15 3.47 6.93 16.79
N ARG A 16 2.44 6.12 16.46
CA ARG A 16 1.47 5.54 17.40
C ARG A 16 0.79 6.59 18.28
N VAL A 17 0.41 7.71 17.66
CA VAL A 17 -0.20 8.85 18.34
C VAL A 17 -1.70 8.85 18.10
N PHE A 18 -2.47 9.10 19.16
CA PHE A 18 -3.89 9.45 19.06
C PHE A 18 -4.09 10.90 19.53
N ASN A 19 -4.62 11.74 18.65
CA ASN A 19 -4.91 13.14 18.96
C ASN A 19 -6.29 13.27 19.62
N SER A 20 -6.36 12.96 20.92
CA SER A 20 -7.61 12.94 21.68
C SER A 20 -8.28 14.32 21.77
N GLU A 21 -7.50 15.40 21.91
CA GLU A 21 -8.05 16.75 21.99
C GLU A 21 -8.74 17.14 20.68
N GLU A 22 -8.12 16.83 19.55
CA GLU A 22 -8.68 17.08 18.25
C GLU A 22 -9.92 16.22 17.97
N PHE A 23 -9.88 14.94 18.35
CA PHE A 23 -11.04 14.06 18.28
C PHE A 23 -12.24 14.64 19.03
N LEU A 24 -12.03 15.13 20.26
CA LEU A 24 -13.09 15.74 21.07
C LEU A 24 -13.61 17.05 20.47
N LYS A 25 -12.74 17.89 19.90
CA LYS A 25 -13.15 19.15 19.23
C LYS A 25 -14.06 18.93 18.02
N THR A 26 -13.96 17.79 17.35
CA THR A 26 -14.85 17.44 16.23
C THR A 26 -16.23 16.95 16.68
N ARG A 27 -16.45 16.73 17.99
CA ARG A 27 -17.74 16.29 18.53
C ARG A 27 -18.61 17.49 18.87
N GLU A 28 -19.92 17.33 18.67
CA GLU A 28 -20.93 18.25 19.15
C GLU A 28 -20.72 18.56 20.64
N PRO A 29 -20.84 19.82 21.09
CA PRO A 29 -20.58 20.20 22.48
C PRO A 29 -21.36 19.36 23.52
N ALA A 30 -22.57 18.92 23.17
CA ALA A 30 -23.40 18.07 24.02
C ALA A 30 -22.84 16.65 24.21
N ASP A 31 -22.10 16.14 23.23
CA ASP A 31 -21.57 14.76 23.22
C ASP A 31 -20.13 14.68 23.76
N GLN A 32 -19.43 15.81 23.89
CA GLN A 32 -18.02 15.84 24.32
C GLN A 32 -17.80 15.18 25.69
N LEU A 33 -18.73 15.36 26.64
CA LEU A 33 -18.66 14.73 27.97
C LEU A 33 -18.75 13.21 27.88
N PHE A 34 -19.65 12.68 27.03
CA PHE A 34 -19.79 11.25 26.79
C PHE A 34 -18.50 10.68 26.18
N TYR A 35 -17.99 11.31 25.12
CA TYR A 35 -16.78 10.82 24.46
C TYR A 35 -15.55 10.90 25.35
N THR A 36 -15.44 11.94 26.20
CA THR A 36 -14.37 12.03 27.21
C THR A 36 -14.36 10.78 28.10
N LYS A 37 -15.53 10.29 28.52
CA LYS A 37 -15.63 9.05 29.30
C LYS A 37 -15.33 7.80 28.50
N VAL A 38 -15.73 7.72 27.23
CA VAL A 38 -15.39 6.59 26.36
C VAL A 38 -13.87 6.44 26.20
N LEU A 39 -13.15 7.56 26.02
CA LEU A 39 -11.70 7.58 25.87
C LEU A 39 -10.94 7.08 27.12
N GLU A 40 -11.59 7.05 28.28
CA GLU A 40 -11.01 6.52 29.54
C GLU A 40 -11.21 5.00 29.68
N THR A 41 -12.05 4.37 28.86
CA THR A 41 -12.42 2.96 29.01
C THR A 41 -11.34 2.00 28.50
N HIS A 42 -11.18 0.87 29.20
CA HIS A 42 -10.27 -0.20 28.80
C HIS A 42 -10.60 -0.81 27.43
N ILE A 43 -11.89 -0.86 27.08
CA ILE A 43 -12.36 -1.35 25.77
C ILE A 43 -11.85 -0.43 24.65
N PHE A 44 -11.90 0.89 24.84
CA PHE A 44 -11.40 1.83 23.85
C PHE A 44 -9.88 1.75 23.70
N HIS A 45 -9.14 1.60 24.81
CA HIS A 45 -7.68 1.42 24.74
C HIS A 45 -7.29 0.16 23.94
N PHE A 46 -7.97 -0.97 24.17
CA PHE A 46 -7.73 -2.18 23.35
C PHE A 46 -8.09 -1.98 21.89
N PHE A 47 -9.23 -1.33 21.62
CA PHE A 47 -9.63 -0.99 20.26
C PHE A 47 -8.55 -0.15 19.56
N LEU A 48 -8.05 0.89 20.22
CA LEU A 48 -7.03 1.80 19.69
C LEU A 48 -5.71 1.07 19.40
N LYS A 49 -5.29 0.20 20.32
CA LYS A 49 -4.13 -0.68 20.15
C LYS A 49 -4.30 -1.60 18.94
N ASP A 50 -5.43 -2.29 18.84
CA ASP A 50 -5.73 -3.17 17.71
C ASP A 50 -5.76 -2.41 16.38
N ARG A 51 -6.26 -1.16 16.36
CA ARG A 51 -6.19 -0.27 15.19
C ARG A 51 -4.76 0.13 14.83
N LEU A 52 -3.98 0.64 15.78
CA LEU A 52 -2.58 1.05 15.56
C LEU A 52 -1.68 -0.12 15.13
N ASN A 53 -2.02 -1.35 15.57
CA ASN A 53 -1.37 -2.58 15.13
C ASN A 53 -1.89 -3.09 13.76
N ARG A 54 -2.76 -2.33 13.09
CA ARG A 54 -3.37 -2.66 11.77
C ARG A 54 -3.98 -4.05 11.72
N LYS A 55 -4.59 -4.49 12.83
CA LYS A 55 -5.16 -5.83 12.95
C LYS A 55 -6.38 -6.00 12.03
N MET A 56 -6.34 -7.02 11.18
CA MET A 56 -7.44 -7.39 10.29
C MET A 56 -8.57 -8.14 11.02
N ASP A 57 -9.30 -7.42 11.86
CA ASP A 57 -10.47 -7.92 12.59
C ASP A 57 -11.80 -7.62 11.86
N ASN A 58 -12.93 -7.93 12.51
CA ASN A 58 -14.25 -7.67 11.93
C ASN A 58 -14.55 -6.17 11.72
N TYR A 59 -13.96 -5.29 12.53
CA TYR A 59 -14.08 -3.85 12.35
C TYR A 59 -13.31 -3.38 11.13
N ALA A 60 -12.06 -3.83 10.94
CA ALA A 60 -11.26 -3.53 9.74
C ALA A 60 -11.96 -4.04 8.47
N ARG A 61 -12.52 -5.25 8.51
CA ARG A 61 -13.30 -5.79 7.39
C ARG A 61 -14.55 -4.98 7.10
N MET A 62 -15.28 -4.57 8.14
CA MET A 62 -16.44 -3.70 7.99
C MET A 62 -16.03 -2.37 7.36
N GLU A 63 -15.01 -1.72 7.91
CA GLU A 63 -14.45 -0.45 7.42
C GLU A 63 -14.04 -0.54 5.96
N LEU A 64 -13.31 -1.58 5.56
CA LEU A 64 -12.96 -1.84 4.16
C LEU A 64 -14.19 -2.06 3.27
N SER A 65 -15.22 -2.74 3.80
CA SER A 65 -16.44 -3.05 3.06
C SER A 65 -17.39 -1.87 2.90
N THR A 66 -17.35 -0.91 3.83
CA THR A 66 -18.15 0.31 3.81
C THR A 66 -17.38 1.49 3.21
N ARG A 67 -16.07 1.33 2.98
CA ARG A 67 -15.20 2.36 2.38
C ARG A 67 -15.66 2.70 0.97
N THR A 68 -16.07 3.94 0.76
CA THR A 68 -16.36 4.45 -0.59
C THR A 68 -15.06 4.54 -1.40
N GLU A 69 -15.13 4.49 -2.74
CA GLU A 69 -13.95 4.73 -3.60
C GLU A 69 -13.22 6.03 -3.25
N MET A 70 -13.97 7.02 -2.76
CA MET A 70 -13.43 8.30 -2.32
C MET A 70 -12.62 8.19 -1.01
N GLN A 71 -13.07 7.42 -0.02
CA GLN A 71 -12.29 7.16 1.21
C GLN A 71 -11.01 6.35 0.94
N LYS A 72 -10.97 5.57 -0.16
CA LYS A 72 -9.76 4.89 -0.66
C LYS A 72 -8.80 5.83 -1.40
N ARG A 73 -9.32 6.90 -2.02
CA ARG A 73 -8.49 7.99 -2.57
C ARG A 73 -8.03 8.99 -1.49
N LYS A 74 -8.83 9.22 -0.45
CA LYS A 74 -8.53 10.15 0.66
C LYS A 74 -7.32 9.70 1.48
N SER A 75 -7.09 8.38 1.62
CA SER A 75 -5.86 7.84 2.21
C SER A 75 -4.60 8.11 1.36
N MET A 76 -4.72 8.48 0.08
CA MET A 76 -3.56 8.90 -0.73
C MET A 76 -3.26 10.40 -0.61
N VAL A 77 -4.09 11.18 0.10
CA VAL A 77 -4.04 12.65 0.18
C VAL A 77 -4.04 13.09 1.65
N GLU A 78 -3.45 12.30 2.57
CA GLU A 78 -3.42 12.57 4.01
C GLU A 78 -2.68 13.87 4.38
N VAL A 79 -3.33 15.00 4.14
CA VAL A 79 -2.91 16.32 4.65
C VAL A 79 -4.10 17.10 5.22
N ALA A 80 -5.37 16.71 4.98
CA ALA A 80 -6.49 17.37 5.67
C ALA A 80 -7.84 16.61 5.64
N ARG A 81 -8.57 16.69 6.75
CA ARG A 81 -9.91 16.10 6.97
C ARG A 81 -11.03 16.89 6.30
N ARG A 82 -10.99 17.01 4.97
CA ARG A 82 -11.91 17.93 4.26
C ARG A 82 -13.17 17.27 3.74
N SER A 83 -14.27 18.00 3.86
CA SER A 83 -15.60 17.60 3.40
C SER A 83 -15.66 17.63 1.87
N THR A 84 -15.78 16.46 1.26
CA THR A 84 -15.95 16.30 -0.19
C THR A 84 -17.39 16.61 -0.61
N LEU A 85 -17.61 16.82 -1.91
CA LEU A 85 -18.94 17.03 -2.48
C LEU A 85 -19.96 15.97 -1.99
N GLN A 86 -19.55 14.70 -1.99
CA GLN A 86 -20.41 13.58 -1.62
C GLN A 86 -20.72 13.57 -0.11
N GLU A 87 -19.76 13.95 0.75
CA GLU A 87 -19.97 14.10 2.19
C GLU A 87 -20.90 15.28 2.50
N ILE A 88 -20.79 16.40 1.77
CA ILE A 88 -21.71 17.55 1.88
C ILE A 88 -23.13 17.13 1.48
N GLN A 89 -23.29 16.38 0.39
CA GLN A 89 -24.58 15.84 -0.03
C GLN A 89 -25.15 14.82 0.96
N ALA A 90 -24.30 13.98 1.56
CA ALA A 90 -24.70 13.02 2.59
C ALA A 90 -25.17 13.73 3.87
N ARG A 91 -24.46 14.76 4.34
CA ARG A 91 -24.86 15.61 5.48
C ARG A 91 -26.17 16.35 5.21
N ARG A 92 -26.40 16.84 3.99
CA ARG A 92 -27.68 17.46 3.59
C ARG A 92 -28.84 16.45 3.61
N LYS A 93 -28.59 15.21 3.18
CA LYS A 93 -29.60 14.13 3.21
C LYS A 93 -29.88 13.66 4.65
N SER A 94 -28.86 13.60 5.52
CA SER A 94 -29.03 13.22 6.93
C SER A 94 -29.75 14.30 7.73
N SER A 95 -29.41 15.58 7.56
CA SER A 95 -30.10 16.69 8.25
C SER A 95 -31.58 16.79 7.87
N THR A 96 -31.91 16.47 6.61
CA THR A 96 -33.31 16.39 6.14
C THR A 96 -34.06 15.20 6.76
N MET A 97 -33.36 14.09 7.07
CA MET A 97 -33.92 12.90 7.72
C MET A 97 -34.04 13.08 9.25
N GLU A 98 -33.06 13.70 9.89
CA GLU A 98 -33.03 14.03 11.33
C GLU A 98 -34.14 15.03 11.71
N SER A 99 -34.41 16.02 10.85
CA SER A 99 -35.56 16.92 10.97
C SER A 99 -36.90 16.17 11.06
N ARG A 100 -37.03 15.02 10.38
CA ARG A 100 -38.24 14.18 10.39
C ARG A 100 -38.26 13.17 11.56
N LEU A 101 -37.11 12.72 12.04
CA LEU A 101 -36.97 11.73 13.12
C LEU A 101 -36.98 12.37 14.52
N ASN A 102 -36.53 13.62 14.68
CA ASN A 102 -36.50 14.34 15.96
C ASN A 102 -37.89 14.65 16.55
N LYS A 103 -38.98 14.38 15.82
CA LYS A 103 -40.35 14.43 16.36
C LYS A 103 -40.86 13.09 16.91
N ARG A 104 -40.09 11.98 16.86
CA ARG A 104 -40.65 10.64 17.14
C ARG A 104 -39.88 9.70 18.06
N LEU A 105 -38.70 10.01 18.59
CA LEU A 105 -38.10 9.15 19.63
C LEU A 105 -37.47 9.96 20.76
N GLY A 106 -38.26 10.15 21.82
CA GLY A 106 -37.73 10.22 23.16
C GLY A 106 -37.60 8.80 23.74
N MET A 107 -36.52 8.59 24.49
CA MET A 107 -36.31 7.52 25.48
C MET A 107 -35.89 6.11 25.02
N SER A 108 -34.83 5.66 25.70
CA SER A 108 -34.36 4.29 25.98
C SER A 108 -33.43 3.58 24.97
N LEU A 109 -32.25 3.21 25.49
CA LEU A 109 -31.35 2.20 24.92
C LEU A 109 -32.04 0.82 24.88
N PRO A 110 -31.94 0.04 23.79
CA PRO A 110 -32.29 -1.37 23.81
C PRO A 110 -31.08 -2.19 24.27
N ASN A 111 -31.32 -3.04 25.27
CA ASN A 111 -30.40 -4.05 25.78
C ASN A 111 -29.92 -5.02 24.69
N LEU A 112 -28.68 -5.48 24.84
CA LEU A 112 -28.10 -6.63 24.12
C LEU A 112 -28.94 -7.89 24.38
N GLY A 113 -29.64 -8.38 23.36
CA GLY A 113 -30.38 -9.63 23.43
C GLY A 113 -30.95 -10.06 22.07
N TYR A 114 -30.34 -11.10 21.53
CA TYR A 114 -30.85 -12.10 20.57
C TYR A 114 -31.50 -11.66 19.24
N ASP A 115 -30.99 -12.31 18.19
CA ASP A 115 -31.52 -12.38 16.82
C ASP A 115 -33.05 -12.45 16.76
N GLN A 116 -33.68 -11.39 16.24
CA GLN A 116 -34.95 -11.50 15.54
C GLN A 116 -34.91 -10.66 14.25
N THR A 117 -35.05 -11.39 13.15
CA THR A 117 -35.28 -10.92 11.79
C THR A 117 -36.36 -9.84 11.72
N LEU A 118 -35.97 -8.58 11.61
CA LEU A 118 -36.87 -7.47 11.28
C LEU A 118 -36.98 -7.34 9.76
N SER A 119 -38.11 -7.82 9.25
CA SER A 119 -38.55 -7.64 7.87
C SER A 119 -39.05 -6.20 7.69
N PHE A 120 -38.43 -5.45 6.76
CA PHE A 120 -38.98 -4.16 6.34
C PHE A 120 -40.12 -4.38 5.36
N GLN A 121 -41.36 -4.15 5.81
CA GLN A 121 -42.55 -4.03 4.98
C GLN A 121 -42.38 -2.87 3.99
N ARG A 122 -42.35 -3.19 2.70
CA ARG A 122 -42.43 -2.22 1.60
C ARG A 122 -43.90 -2.12 1.19
N ASN A 123 -44.55 -1.01 1.52
CA ASN A 123 -45.89 -0.70 1.03
C ASN A 123 -45.83 -0.43 -0.49
N ASN A 124 -46.53 -1.25 -1.26
CA ASN A 124 -46.81 -1.09 -2.68
C ASN A 124 -48.06 -0.23 -2.88
N LEU A 125 -48.06 0.64 -3.89
CA LEU A 125 -49.28 0.96 -4.64
C LEU A 125 -48.97 1.06 -6.17
N LEU A 126 -49.53 0.06 -6.90
CA LEU A 126 -50.15 0.11 -8.25
C LEU A 126 -49.27 -0.14 -9.51
N PRO A 127 -49.80 -0.78 -10.59
CA PRO A 127 -49.62 -2.22 -10.84
C PRO A 127 -49.26 -2.64 -12.30
N ARG A 128 -48.99 -3.95 -12.48
CA ARG A 128 -48.83 -4.76 -13.74
C ARG A 128 -47.48 -4.57 -14.45
N ILE A 129 -46.72 -5.62 -14.83
CA ILE A 129 -47.07 -6.93 -15.40
C ILE A 129 -46.14 -8.02 -14.83
N ASN A 130 -46.71 -9.19 -14.51
CA ASN A 130 -46.01 -10.41 -14.12
C ASN A 130 -45.25 -11.03 -15.30
N LEU A 131 -43.95 -11.26 -15.14
CA LEU A 131 -43.24 -12.40 -15.74
C LEU A 131 -42.43 -13.04 -14.59
N SER A 132 -42.77 -14.30 -14.31
CA SER A 132 -42.29 -15.08 -13.18
C SER A 132 -40.90 -15.66 -13.45
N ASP A 133 -39.86 -15.09 -12.86
CA ASP A 133 -38.57 -15.76 -12.71
C ASP A 133 -38.59 -16.58 -11.41
N PHE A 134 -38.70 -17.90 -11.54
CA PHE A 134 -38.44 -18.84 -10.46
C PHE A 134 -36.95 -18.81 -10.10
N VAL A 135 -36.58 -17.89 -9.20
CA VAL A 135 -35.27 -17.92 -8.54
C VAL A 135 -35.26 -19.08 -7.54
N LEU A 136 -34.62 -20.18 -7.91
CA LEU A 136 -34.20 -21.25 -7.01
C LEU A 136 -33.29 -20.64 -5.94
N LYS A 137 -33.85 -20.28 -4.78
CA LYS A 137 -33.07 -19.94 -3.59
C LYS A 137 -32.28 -21.19 -3.17
N THR A 138 -30.99 -21.24 -3.49
CA THR A 138 -30.09 -22.22 -2.89
C THR A 138 -30.08 -22.02 -1.37
N PRO A 139 -30.27 -23.08 -0.56
CA PRO A 139 -30.26 -22.98 0.89
C PRO A 139 -28.89 -22.48 1.38
N PRO A 140 -28.83 -21.77 2.53
CA PRO A 140 -27.56 -21.39 3.13
C PRO A 140 -26.71 -22.65 3.39
N LYS A 141 -25.39 -22.56 3.13
CA LYS A 141 -24.47 -23.68 3.34
C LYS A 141 -24.68 -24.24 4.76
N PRO A 142 -24.84 -25.57 4.91
CA PRO A 142 -25.08 -26.17 6.21
C PRO A 142 -23.90 -25.87 7.14
N VAL A 143 -24.20 -25.44 8.37
CA VAL A 143 -23.19 -25.25 9.41
C VAL A 143 -22.55 -26.61 9.68
N LYS A 144 -21.22 -26.72 9.51
CA LYS A 144 -20.49 -27.94 9.87
C LYS A 144 -20.45 -28.04 11.40
N VAL A 145 -21.08 -29.08 11.93
CA VAL A 145 -21.13 -29.37 13.38
C VAL A 145 -20.15 -30.50 13.70
N PHE A 146 -19.28 -30.28 14.68
CA PHE A 146 -18.43 -31.33 15.26
C PHE A 146 -19.07 -31.82 16.56
N LYS A 147 -19.45 -33.10 16.61
CA LYS A 147 -20.08 -33.71 17.80
C LYS A 147 -19.00 -34.13 18.80
N LEU A 148 -19.09 -33.61 20.03
CA LEU A 148 -18.25 -34.05 21.15
C LEU A 148 -18.66 -35.46 21.61
N PRO A 149 -17.74 -36.26 22.20
CA PRO A 149 -18.11 -37.47 22.93
C PRO A 149 -19.14 -37.16 24.02
N ASP A 150 -19.91 -38.16 24.41
CA ASP A 150 -20.87 -38.00 25.50
C ASP A 150 -20.12 -37.81 26.82
N PHE A 151 -20.65 -36.93 27.68
CA PHE A 151 -20.02 -36.69 28.98
C PHE A 151 -20.07 -37.95 29.85
N PRO A 152 -18.99 -38.28 30.56
CA PRO A 152 -18.98 -39.45 31.42
C PRO A 152 -20.00 -39.29 32.56
N ALA A 153 -20.71 -40.37 32.89
CA ALA A 153 -21.68 -40.38 33.98
C ALA A 153 -21.04 -40.16 35.38
N SER A 154 -19.72 -40.35 35.49
CA SER A 154 -18.94 -40.09 36.70
C SER A 154 -17.65 -39.34 36.38
N LEU A 155 -17.24 -38.41 37.25
CA LEU A 155 -15.99 -37.66 37.12
C LEU A 155 -14.78 -38.42 37.69
N SER A 156 -14.76 -39.75 37.58
CA SER A 156 -13.60 -40.54 37.97
C SER A 156 -12.41 -40.26 37.03
N PHE A 157 -11.19 -40.40 37.52
CA PHE A 157 -9.97 -40.20 36.73
C PHE A 157 -9.99 -41.03 35.42
N HIS A 158 -10.39 -42.30 35.49
CA HIS A 158 -10.47 -43.18 34.31
C HIS A 158 -11.57 -42.76 33.33
N SER A 159 -12.72 -42.32 33.82
CA SER A 159 -13.82 -41.84 32.98
C SER A 159 -13.42 -40.58 32.20
N VAL A 160 -12.73 -39.65 32.86
CA VAL A 160 -12.22 -38.41 32.26
C VAL A 160 -11.11 -38.69 31.25
N GLN A 161 -10.19 -39.61 31.57
CA GLN A 161 -9.13 -40.03 30.64
C GLN A 161 -9.69 -40.73 29.39
N SER A 162 -10.73 -41.56 29.56
CA SER A 162 -11.44 -42.20 28.44
C SER A 162 -12.11 -41.17 27.54
N TYR A 163 -12.78 -40.18 28.13
CA TYR A 163 -13.41 -39.08 27.38
C TYR A 163 -12.41 -38.34 26.49
N TYR A 164 -11.25 -37.95 27.04
CA TYR A 164 -10.22 -37.27 26.24
C TYR A 164 -9.64 -38.15 25.14
N SER A 165 -9.45 -39.45 25.42
CA SER A 165 -8.95 -40.41 24.43
C SER A 165 -9.93 -40.57 23.26
N GLU A 166 -11.23 -40.65 23.54
CA GLU A 166 -12.30 -40.69 22.53
C GLU A 166 -12.37 -39.38 21.72
N LEU A 167 -12.26 -38.23 22.39
CA LEU A 167 -12.21 -36.92 21.75
C LEU A 167 -11.03 -36.80 20.79
N ILE A 168 -9.83 -37.23 21.20
CA ILE A 168 -8.64 -37.27 20.33
C ILE A 168 -8.88 -38.17 19.12
N GLN A 169 -9.53 -39.32 19.29
CA GLN A 169 -9.85 -40.23 18.20
C GLN A 169 -10.83 -39.60 17.21
N HIS A 170 -11.89 -38.94 17.70
CA HIS A 170 -12.85 -38.22 16.87
C HIS A 170 -12.20 -37.07 16.10
N LEU A 171 -11.34 -36.28 16.74
CA LEU A 171 -10.58 -35.21 16.09
C LEU A 171 -9.60 -35.77 15.05
N THR A 172 -8.95 -36.90 15.33
CA THR A 172 -8.04 -37.56 14.37
C THR A 172 -8.78 -38.02 13.12
N LYS A 173 -9.97 -38.61 13.28
CA LYS A 173 -10.84 -38.96 12.15
C LYS A 173 -11.24 -37.70 11.37
N ALA A 174 -11.68 -36.64 12.06
CA ALA A 174 -12.09 -35.40 11.41
C ALA A 174 -10.96 -34.73 10.63
N ILE A 175 -9.74 -34.73 11.15
CA ILE A 175 -8.52 -34.25 10.47
C ILE A 175 -8.25 -35.08 9.22
N PHE A 176 -8.34 -36.41 9.30
CA PHE A 176 -8.07 -37.29 8.17
C PHE A 176 -9.09 -37.10 7.03
N PHE A 177 -10.37 -36.92 7.36
CA PHE A 177 -11.43 -36.73 6.36
C PHE A 177 -11.51 -35.29 5.81
N GLN A 178 -10.89 -34.30 6.47
CA GLN A 178 -11.00 -32.90 6.10
C GLN A 178 -9.74 -32.38 5.40
N ASN A 179 -9.58 -32.69 4.11
CA ASN A 179 -8.45 -32.19 3.30
C ASN A 179 -8.74 -30.88 2.54
N GLU A 180 -9.99 -30.46 2.41
CA GLU A 180 -10.34 -29.35 1.51
C GLU A 180 -10.53 -27.99 2.21
N ASN A 181 -10.87 -27.98 3.51
CA ASN A 181 -11.13 -26.73 4.23
C ASN A 181 -10.08 -26.50 5.31
N SER A 182 -9.05 -25.73 4.94
CA SER A 182 -7.93 -25.37 5.80
C SER A 182 -8.38 -24.68 7.10
N ALA A 183 -9.40 -23.82 7.06
CA ALA A 183 -9.85 -23.08 8.24
C ALA A 183 -10.48 -24.02 9.29
N LEU A 184 -11.23 -25.04 8.87
CA LEU A 184 -11.76 -26.04 9.79
C LEU A 184 -10.64 -26.98 10.28
N LEU A 185 -9.71 -27.34 9.40
CA LEU A 185 -8.55 -28.16 9.75
C LEU A 185 -7.69 -27.49 10.84
N ALA A 186 -7.44 -26.19 10.74
CA ALA A 186 -6.75 -25.41 11.77
C ALA A 186 -7.46 -25.50 13.13
N ARG A 187 -8.80 -25.35 13.16
CA ARG A 187 -9.57 -25.48 14.40
C ARG A 187 -9.45 -26.88 15.02
N PHE A 188 -9.42 -27.93 14.19
CA PHE A 188 -9.20 -29.29 14.68
C PHE A 188 -7.79 -29.50 15.25
N TYR A 189 -6.75 -28.96 14.59
CA TYR A 189 -5.39 -28.99 15.14
C TYR A 189 -5.30 -28.23 16.46
N TYR A 190 -5.90 -27.05 16.56
CA TYR A 190 -5.95 -26.29 17.83
C TYR A 190 -6.60 -27.12 18.95
N LEU A 191 -7.79 -27.68 18.70
CA LEU A 191 -8.51 -28.48 19.69
C LEU A 191 -7.73 -29.74 20.07
N ARG A 192 -7.20 -30.49 19.11
CA ARG A 192 -6.46 -31.73 19.40
C ARG A 192 -5.15 -31.45 20.13
N GLY A 193 -4.43 -30.39 19.73
CA GLY A 193 -3.22 -29.94 20.41
C GLY A 193 -3.48 -29.51 21.84
N PHE A 194 -4.58 -28.78 22.09
CA PHE A 194 -5.01 -28.39 23.42
C PHE A 194 -5.32 -29.62 24.31
N ILE A 195 -6.11 -30.57 23.82
CA ILE A 195 -6.43 -31.79 24.57
C ILE A 195 -5.18 -32.65 24.81
N ASN A 196 -4.29 -32.79 23.82
CA ASN A 196 -3.01 -33.47 23.98
C ASN A 196 -2.13 -32.80 25.05
N THR A 197 -2.18 -31.47 25.16
CA THR A 197 -1.49 -30.71 26.21
C THR A 197 -2.02 -31.07 27.59
N LEU A 198 -3.35 -31.11 27.77
CA LEU A 198 -3.99 -31.51 29.02
C LEU A 198 -3.68 -32.96 29.41
N CYS A 199 -3.52 -33.84 28.42
CA CYS A 199 -3.15 -35.24 28.63
C CYS A 199 -1.63 -35.47 28.78
N LEU A 200 -0.82 -34.41 28.88
CA LEU A 200 0.65 -34.47 28.95
C LEU A 200 1.32 -35.17 27.76
N ARG A 201 0.63 -35.28 26.61
CA ARG A 201 1.17 -35.81 25.35
C ARG A 201 1.90 -34.68 24.61
N ARG A 202 3.00 -34.19 25.19
CA ARG A 202 3.67 -32.95 24.76
C ARG A 202 4.11 -32.96 23.30
N LEU A 203 4.68 -34.06 22.83
CA LEU A 203 5.15 -34.18 21.44
C LEU A 203 4.00 -34.23 20.43
N ASP A 204 2.88 -34.86 20.79
CA ASP A 204 1.69 -34.89 19.95
C ASP A 204 1.06 -33.48 19.89
N ALA A 205 0.99 -32.79 21.03
CA ALA A 205 0.55 -31.41 21.10
C ALA A 205 1.42 -30.46 20.26
N LEU A 206 2.75 -30.55 20.38
CA LEU A 206 3.68 -29.76 19.56
C LEU A 206 3.54 -30.07 18.05
N SER A 207 3.27 -31.33 17.70
CA SER A 207 3.02 -31.71 16.30
C SER A 207 1.71 -31.09 15.78
N ASP A 208 0.66 -31.06 16.59
CA ASP A 208 -0.59 -30.38 16.26
C ASP A 208 -0.40 -28.87 16.13
N PHE A 209 0.33 -28.24 17.05
CA PHE A 209 0.61 -26.81 16.98
C PHE A 209 1.52 -26.44 15.81
N GLN A 210 2.46 -27.30 15.42
CA GLN A 210 3.25 -27.12 14.20
C GLN A 210 2.36 -27.14 12.93
N ASN A 211 1.38 -28.05 12.87
CA ASN A 211 0.43 -28.08 11.76
C ASN A 211 -0.52 -26.87 11.77
N LEU A 212 -0.95 -26.45 12.97
CA LEU A 212 -1.71 -25.21 13.14
C LEU A 212 -0.93 -24.01 12.63
N TYR A 213 0.36 -23.94 12.97
CA TYR A 213 1.24 -22.85 12.56
C TYR A 213 1.33 -22.71 11.04
N LYS A 214 1.28 -23.81 10.27
CA LYS A 214 1.20 -23.78 8.80
C LYS A 214 -0.18 -23.34 8.28
N THR A 215 -1.24 -23.74 8.99
CA THR A 215 -2.62 -23.66 8.48
C THR A 215 -3.34 -22.35 8.83
N ASP A 216 -3.17 -21.84 10.05
CA ASP A 216 -3.75 -20.57 10.50
C ASP A 216 -2.97 -20.02 11.71
N THR A 217 -2.11 -19.03 11.46
CA THR A 217 -1.33 -18.37 12.51
C THR A 217 -2.17 -17.48 13.42
N ALA A 218 -3.37 -17.06 13.01
CA ALA A 218 -4.17 -16.11 13.79
C ALA A 218 -4.74 -16.71 15.08
N ILE A 219 -4.87 -18.04 15.15
CA ILE A 219 -5.34 -18.76 16.34
C ILE A 219 -4.22 -19.55 17.03
N PHE A 220 -2.95 -19.27 16.70
CA PHE A 220 -1.81 -19.97 17.27
C PHE A 220 -1.59 -19.60 18.75
N PRO A 221 -1.59 -20.57 19.69
CA PRO A 221 -1.54 -20.28 21.12
C PRO A 221 -0.10 -20.11 21.62
N THR A 222 0.54 -18.98 21.30
CA THR A 222 1.97 -18.72 21.57
C THR A 222 2.39 -19.04 23.00
N GLN A 223 1.69 -18.52 24.02
CA GLN A 223 2.05 -18.74 25.43
C GLN A 223 2.02 -20.22 25.84
N MET A 224 1.04 -20.98 25.34
CA MET A 224 0.90 -22.41 25.61
C MET A 224 2.02 -23.21 24.94
N VAL A 225 2.38 -22.85 23.71
CA VAL A 225 3.48 -23.50 22.98
C VAL A 225 4.81 -23.20 23.65
N THR A 226 5.04 -21.97 24.11
CA THR A 226 6.21 -21.61 24.94
C THR A 226 6.30 -22.49 26.17
N TRP A 227 5.23 -22.61 26.95
CA TRP A 227 5.21 -23.49 28.12
C TRP A 227 5.46 -24.97 27.77
N LEU A 228 4.89 -25.45 26.66
CA LEU A 228 5.15 -26.82 26.18
C LEU A 228 6.61 -27.05 25.83
N VAL A 229 7.23 -26.10 25.13
CA VAL A 229 8.65 -26.14 24.77
C VAL A 229 9.53 -26.23 26.01
N ASP A 230 9.23 -25.42 27.03
CA ASP A 230 10.00 -25.36 28.27
C ASP A 230 9.78 -26.58 29.16
N SER A 231 8.62 -27.24 29.05
CA SER A 231 8.28 -28.44 29.83
C SER A 231 8.71 -29.77 29.21
N LEU A 232 9.37 -29.76 28.04
CA LEU A 232 9.88 -30.97 27.39
C LEU A 232 10.97 -31.67 28.23
N HIS A 233 10.82 -32.97 28.45
CA HIS A 233 11.88 -33.79 29.03
C HIS A 233 13.04 -34.00 28.04
N ARG A 234 14.21 -34.41 28.54
CA ARG A 234 15.42 -34.59 27.72
C ARG A 234 15.21 -35.57 26.56
N ASP A 235 14.50 -36.67 26.79
CA ASP A 235 14.24 -37.68 25.76
C ASP A 235 13.24 -37.19 24.71
N GLU A 236 12.18 -36.51 25.16
CA GLU A 236 11.20 -35.87 24.28
C GLU A 236 11.88 -34.79 23.43
N ARG A 237 12.79 -34.01 24.03
CA ARG A 237 13.59 -32.99 23.34
C ARG A 237 14.44 -33.59 22.24
N GLN A 238 15.17 -34.67 22.53
CA GLN A 238 15.95 -35.38 21.51
C GLN A 238 15.06 -35.93 20.40
N GLN A 239 13.88 -36.44 20.72
CA GLN A 239 12.92 -36.93 19.73
C GLN A 239 12.36 -35.79 18.86
N ALA A 240 12.08 -34.62 19.45
CA ALA A 240 11.65 -33.44 18.72
C ALA A 240 12.75 -32.88 17.82
N ASP A 241 14.00 -32.85 18.29
CA ASP A 241 15.15 -32.34 17.51
C ASP A 241 15.47 -33.23 16.29
N ARG A 242 15.07 -34.51 16.30
CA ARG A 242 15.13 -35.40 15.11
C ARG A 242 14.06 -35.07 14.06
N ARG A 243 12.98 -34.39 14.45
CA ARG A 243 11.91 -33.93 13.55
C ARG A 243 12.19 -32.48 13.17
N HIS A 244 12.70 -32.25 11.96
CA HIS A 244 13.12 -30.91 11.51
C HIS A 244 12.08 -29.81 11.73
N GLU A 245 10.81 -30.10 11.46
CA GLU A 245 9.71 -29.15 11.65
C GLU A 245 9.53 -28.73 13.12
N LEU A 246 9.58 -29.70 14.05
CA LEU A 246 9.52 -29.41 15.48
C LEU A 246 10.78 -28.70 15.95
N LYS A 247 11.97 -29.13 15.48
CA LYS A 247 13.23 -28.44 15.78
C LYS A 247 13.16 -26.96 15.38
N ARG A 248 12.63 -26.65 14.19
CA ARG A 248 12.43 -25.27 13.70
C ARG A 248 11.46 -24.50 14.58
N LEU A 249 10.29 -25.08 14.90
CA LEU A 249 9.31 -24.44 15.78
C LEU A 249 9.91 -24.11 17.15
N ILE A 250 10.64 -25.07 17.72
CA ILE A 250 11.19 -24.87 19.05
C ILE A 250 12.33 -23.84 19.04
N LEU A 251 13.22 -23.88 18.04
CA LEU A 251 14.24 -22.85 17.88
C LEU A 251 13.59 -21.47 17.77
N LYS A 252 12.54 -21.34 16.96
CA LYS A 252 11.81 -20.09 16.80
C LYS A 252 11.24 -19.58 18.12
N VAL A 253 10.52 -20.43 18.87
CA VAL A 253 9.95 -20.06 20.18
C VAL A 253 11.05 -19.65 21.16
N LYS A 254 12.19 -20.35 21.18
CA LYS A 254 13.33 -19.98 22.02
C LYS A 254 13.95 -18.65 21.61
N THR A 255 14.18 -18.44 20.32
CA THR A 255 14.72 -17.17 19.81
C THR A 255 13.76 -16.01 20.07
N GLU A 256 12.44 -16.22 19.97
CA GLU A 256 11.42 -15.23 20.33
C GLU A 256 11.38 -14.94 21.83
N ASN A 257 11.63 -15.94 22.70
CA ASN A 257 11.74 -15.75 24.15
C ASN A 257 13.08 -15.13 24.58
N GLU A 258 14.17 -15.38 23.84
CA GLU A 258 15.52 -14.83 24.10
C GLU A 258 15.65 -13.38 23.63
N LYS A 259 14.92 -13.01 22.56
CA LYS A 259 14.68 -11.60 22.27
C LYS A 259 14.04 -11.01 23.53
N PRO A 260 14.54 -9.88 24.08
CA PRO A 260 13.76 -9.16 25.09
C PRO A 260 12.35 -9.02 24.52
N PRO A 261 11.28 -9.22 25.31
CA PRO A 261 9.94 -9.07 24.79
C PRO A 261 9.91 -7.71 24.11
N VAL A 262 9.91 -7.73 22.78
CA VAL A 262 9.48 -6.57 22.02
C VAL A 262 8.00 -6.62 22.31
N GLU A 263 7.62 -6.04 23.46
CA GLU A 263 6.24 -5.65 23.65
C GLU A 263 5.92 -4.91 22.35
N PRO A 264 4.98 -5.43 21.53
CA PRO A 264 4.55 -4.66 20.37
C PRO A 264 4.23 -3.29 20.95
N ASP A 265 4.90 -2.21 20.51
CA ASP A 265 4.94 -0.94 21.22
C ASP A 265 3.53 -0.54 21.67
N ASP A 266 3.08 -0.97 22.84
CA ASP A 266 1.66 -0.93 23.17
C ASP A 266 1.29 0.46 23.67
N HIS A 267 2.31 1.31 23.73
CA HIS A 267 2.21 2.68 24.10
C HIS A 267 1.51 3.46 23.00
N VAL A 268 0.24 3.73 23.24
CA VAL A 268 -0.45 4.79 22.51
C VAL A 268 -0.04 6.13 23.11
N LYS A 269 0.69 6.93 22.34
CA LYS A 269 1.00 8.31 22.72
C LYS A 269 -0.24 9.18 22.57
N LYS A 270 -0.48 10.06 23.56
CA LYS A 270 -1.40 11.19 23.40
C LYS A 270 -0.58 12.38 22.94
N PHE A 271 -0.93 12.98 21.81
CA PHE A 271 -0.24 14.17 21.32
C PHE A 271 -0.35 15.30 22.35
N LYS A 272 0.76 16.00 22.60
CA LYS A 272 0.80 17.22 23.41
C LYS A 272 1.69 18.23 22.72
N LEU A 273 1.29 19.49 22.79
CA LEU A 273 2.10 20.58 22.27
C LEU A 273 3.45 20.67 23.01
N PRO A 274 4.54 21.02 22.29
CA PRO A 274 5.86 21.12 22.87
C PRO A 274 5.91 22.22 23.94
N ARG A 275 6.72 22.00 24.98
CA ARG A 275 6.98 22.95 26.07
C ARG A 275 8.43 23.42 26.12
N GLU A 276 9.30 22.73 25.39
CA GLU A 276 10.74 23.00 25.31
C GLU A 276 11.10 23.40 23.87
N PRO A 277 12.13 24.25 23.67
CA PRO A 277 12.60 24.63 22.34
C PRO A 277 12.96 23.41 21.51
N LEU A 278 12.50 23.37 20.25
CA LEU A 278 12.66 22.23 19.38
C LEU A 278 13.86 22.40 18.45
N HIS A 279 14.86 21.53 18.57
CA HIS A 279 15.90 21.38 17.54
C HIS A 279 15.35 20.73 16.27
N GLN A 280 16.13 20.70 15.17
CA GLN A 280 15.67 20.20 13.87
C GLN A 280 15.07 18.78 13.94
N ASP A 281 15.75 17.83 14.57
CA ASP A 281 15.26 16.44 14.67
C ASP A 281 14.01 16.32 15.56
N GLU A 282 13.94 17.10 16.64
CA GLU A 282 12.79 17.14 17.55
C GLU A 282 11.58 17.80 16.87
N PHE A 283 11.83 18.84 16.07
CA PHE A 283 10.83 19.51 15.26
C PHE A 283 10.28 18.58 14.20
N VAL A 284 11.15 17.82 13.50
CA VAL A 284 10.72 16.78 12.54
C VAL A 284 9.77 15.81 13.21
N ARG A 285 10.18 15.23 14.34
CA ARG A 285 9.35 14.29 15.09
C ARG A 285 8.02 14.91 15.53
N CYS A 286 8.03 16.14 16.04
CA CYS A 286 6.82 16.81 16.52
C CYS A 286 5.81 17.11 15.38
N VAL A 287 6.30 17.54 14.22
CA VAL A 287 5.47 17.81 13.03
C VAL A 287 4.84 16.52 12.48
N GLN A 288 5.61 15.42 12.45
CA GLN A 288 5.08 14.11 12.05
C GLN A 288 4.07 13.59 13.08
N GLU A 289 4.39 13.62 14.38
CA GLU A 289 3.49 13.18 15.47
C GLU A 289 2.14 13.90 15.47
N CYS A 290 2.10 15.19 15.10
CA CYS A 290 0.88 15.98 15.04
C CYS A 290 0.11 15.84 13.70
N GLY A 291 0.65 15.11 12.74
CA GLY A 291 0.01 14.78 11.46
C GLY A 291 -0.15 15.97 10.51
N ILE A 292 0.76 16.96 10.57
CA ILE A 292 0.74 18.10 9.64
C ILE A 292 1.40 17.72 8.30
N VAL A 293 2.64 17.20 8.36
CA VAL A 293 3.39 16.71 7.19
C VAL A 293 4.27 15.54 7.63
N ASN A 294 4.36 14.50 6.81
CA ASN A 294 5.25 13.34 7.06
C ASN A 294 6.61 13.46 6.34
N ASP A 295 6.66 14.10 5.17
CA ASP A 295 7.86 14.25 4.34
C ASP A 295 8.95 15.10 5.01
N VAL A 296 10.06 14.44 5.38
CA VAL A 296 11.18 15.05 6.12
C VAL A 296 11.78 16.24 5.35
N ALA A 297 11.92 16.16 4.03
CA ALA A 297 12.48 17.24 3.23
C ALA A 297 11.60 18.52 3.28
N THR A 298 10.28 18.36 3.24
CA THR A 298 9.33 19.47 3.43
C THR A 298 9.41 20.03 4.85
N ILE A 299 9.56 19.18 5.87
CA ILE A 299 9.67 19.62 7.27
C ILE A 299 10.97 20.39 7.51
N HIS A 300 12.09 20.00 6.89
CA HIS A 300 13.33 20.78 6.94
C HIS A 300 13.15 22.18 6.35
N ARG A 301 12.47 22.31 5.21
CA ARG A 301 12.14 23.64 4.64
C ARG A 301 11.23 24.46 5.56
N LEU A 302 10.30 23.82 6.25
CA LEU A 302 9.44 24.46 7.25
C LEU A 302 10.25 24.96 8.46
N PHE A 303 11.18 24.14 8.96
CA PHE A 303 12.10 24.51 10.03
C PHE A 303 12.94 25.74 9.64
N ASP A 304 13.49 25.74 8.42
CA ASP A 304 14.25 26.88 7.89
C ASP A 304 13.38 28.14 7.71
N ALA A 305 12.10 27.97 7.37
CA ALA A 305 11.13 29.07 7.29
C ALA A 305 10.88 29.70 8.66
N LEU A 306 10.65 28.88 9.70
CA LEU A 306 10.34 29.36 11.04
C LEU A 306 11.55 29.94 11.80
N THR A 307 12.78 29.52 11.47
CA THR A 307 13.99 29.93 12.20
C THR A 307 14.72 31.15 11.60
N GLU A 308 14.36 31.62 10.40
CA GLU A 308 14.93 32.82 9.74
C GLU A 308 16.49 32.95 9.79
N GLY A 309 17.24 31.88 10.03
CA GLY A 309 18.71 31.89 10.17
C GLY A 309 19.28 32.28 11.56
N LYS A 310 18.50 32.25 12.65
CA LYS A 310 18.95 32.43 14.06
C LYS A 310 18.09 31.61 15.03
N PRO A 311 18.58 31.37 16.27
CA PRO A 311 19.31 30.14 16.61
C PRO A 311 18.61 28.86 16.07
N LYS A 312 19.33 27.74 15.94
CA LYS A 312 18.85 26.48 15.31
C LYS A 312 17.77 25.74 16.12
N GLN A 313 16.75 26.43 16.61
CA GLN A 313 15.66 25.90 17.41
C GLN A 313 14.36 26.69 17.14
N VAL A 314 13.21 26.03 17.25
CA VAL A 314 11.88 26.66 17.19
C VAL A 314 11.33 26.75 18.62
N GLU A 315 11.02 27.97 19.07
CA GLU A 315 10.45 28.20 20.39
C GLU A 315 9.05 27.58 20.55
N PRO A 316 8.69 27.05 21.74
CA PRO A 316 7.39 26.42 21.98
C PRO A 316 6.20 27.29 21.59
N GLU A 317 6.26 28.58 21.93
CA GLU A 317 5.20 29.53 21.61
C GLU A 317 5.05 29.77 20.11
N LEU A 318 6.16 29.80 19.36
CA LEU A 318 6.11 29.93 17.90
C LEU A 318 5.49 28.69 17.27
N PHE A 319 5.87 27.48 17.73
CA PHE A 319 5.25 26.24 17.26
C PHE A 319 3.76 26.20 17.59
N ARG A 320 3.36 26.62 18.80
CA ARG A 320 1.96 26.69 19.22
C ARG A 320 1.16 27.63 18.30
N LEU A 321 1.68 28.82 18.01
CA LEU A 321 1.05 29.76 17.08
C LEU A 321 0.91 29.15 15.69
N PHE A 322 1.98 28.58 15.12
CA PHE A 322 1.94 27.89 13.83
C PHE A 322 0.88 26.78 13.80
N TYR A 323 0.87 25.89 14.80
CA TYR A 323 -0.10 24.80 14.91
C TYR A 323 -1.54 25.32 15.02
N THR A 324 -1.77 26.37 15.80
CA THR A 324 -3.09 27.01 15.91
C THR A 324 -3.54 27.58 14.58
N PHE A 325 -2.69 28.34 13.88
CA PHE A 325 -3.01 28.90 12.56
C PHE A 325 -3.32 27.82 11.52
N TRP A 326 -2.52 26.75 11.49
CA TRP A 326 -2.79 25.60 10.63
C TRP A 326 -4.19 25.02 10.88
N LYS A 327 -4.57 24.82 12.14
CA LYS A 327 -5.87 24.24 12.51
C LYS A 327 -7.04 25.19 12.26
N GLU A 328 -6.88 26.48 12.53
CA GLU A 328 -7.90 27.49 12.22
C GLU A 328 -8.16 27.59 10.72
N LYS A 329 -7.11 27.57 9.89
CA LYS A 329 -7.24 27.61 8.44
C LYS A 329 -7.87 26.34 7.88
N ASP A 330 -7.55 25.19 8.45
CA ASP A 330 -8.19 23.94 8.07
C ASP A 330 -9.70 23.94 8.43
N ALA A 331 -10.06 24.46 9.61
CA ALA A 331 -11.46 24.62 10.00
C ALA A 331 -12.22 25.61 9.11
N GLU A 332 -11.62 26.76 8.78
CA GLU A 332 -12.20 27.78 7.88
C GLU A 332 -12.54 27.19 6.50
N ALA A 333 -11.68 26.30 5.98
CA ALA A 333 -11.91 25.63 4.71
C ALA A 333 -12.98 24.52 4.80
N GLN A 334 -13.13 23.86 5.94
CA GLN A 334 -14.13 22.80 6.16
C GLN A 334 -15.54 23.34 6.37
N ASP A 335 -15.68 24.47 7.06
CA ASP A 335 -16.97 25.06 7.43
C ASP A 335 -17.55 25.98 6.33
N VAL A 336 -16.92 26.03 5.16
CA VAL A 336 -17.38 26.93 4.10
C VAL A 336 -18.73 26.45 3.54
N ASN A 337 -19.73 27.30 3.64
CA ASN A 337 -21.04 27.06 3.05
C ASN A 337 -21.00 27.33 1.54
N LEU A 338 -20.72 26.29 0.76
CA LEU A 338 -20.72 26.39 -0.70
C LEU A 338 -22.16 26.47 -1.27
N PRO A 339 -22.43 27.43 -2.18
CA PRO A 339 -23.67 27.45 -2.96
C PRO A 339 -23.90 26.12 -3.68
N THR A 340 -25.18 25.72 -3.84
CA THR A 340 -25.55 24.45 -4.51
C THR A 340 -24.99 24.38 -5.94
N GLU A 341 -24.94 25.50 -6.65
CA GLU A 341 -24.34 25.59 -7.99
C GLU A 341 -22.85 25.24 -8.00
N VAL A 342 -22.09 25.61 -6.96
CA VAL A 342 -20.67 25.22 -6.83
C VAL A 342 -20.58 23.71 -6.61
N ILE A 343 -21.37 23.21 -5.67
CA ILE A 343 -21.44 21.81 -5.29
C ILE A 343 -21.72 20.94 -6.53
N ASP A 344 -22.70 21.30 -7.34
CA ASP A 344 -23.06 20.51 -8.54
C ASP A 344 -21.98 20.50 -9.63
N ASN A 345 -21.01 21.41 -9.58
CA ASN A 345 -19.93 21.53 -10.55
C ASN A 345 -18.54 21.13 -10.01
N LEU A 346 -18.40 20.84 -8.72
CA LEU A 346 -17.16 20.28 -8.16
C LEU A 346 -17.04 18.81 -8.58
N ASP A 347 -15.82 18.35 -8.85
CA ASP A 347 -15.62 16.90 -8.99
C ASP A 347 -15.92 16.23 -7.64
N ASN A 348 -16.34 14.95 -7.65
CA ASN A 348 -16.64 14.21 -6.41
C ASN A 348 -15.50 14.25 -5.38
N SER A 349 -14.25 14.39 -5.84
CA SER A 349 -13.05 14.46 -5.02
C SER A 349 -12.51 15.86 -4.74
N GLU A 350 -13.13 16.91 -5.32
CA GLU A 350 -12.64 18.28 -5.22
C GLU A 350 -13.09 18.93 -3.90
N CYS A 351 -12.15 19.58 -3.21
CA CYS A 351 -12.40 20.23 -1.92
C CYS A 351 -11.79 21.64 -1.90
N VAL A 352 -12.30 22.50 -1.02
CA VAL A 352 -11.72 23.82 -0.80
C VAL A 352 -10.47 23.71 0.10
N TYR A 353 -9.38 24.18 -0.48
CA TYR A 353 -8.04 24.52 -0.02
C TYR A 353 -7.89 25.63 1.02
N LYS A 354 -8.30 26.80 0.58
CA LYS A 354 -7.94 28.09 1.13
C LYS A 354 -8.94 29.09 0.61
N LEU A 355 -9.27 30.06 1.46
CA LEU A 355 -10.15 31.17 1.13
C LEU A 355 -9.40 32.48 1.35
N SER A 356 -9.69 33.48 0.52
CA SER A 356 -9.25 34.85 0.76
C SER A 356 -10.24 35.56 1.68
N SER A 357 -9.83 36.69 2.23
CA SER A 357 -10.79 37.68 2.70
C SER A 357 -11.67 38.20 1.54
N CYS A 358 -12.78 38.86 1.86
CA CYS A 358 -13.66 39.42 0.83
C CYS A 358 -12.96 40.58 0.11
N VAL A 359 -12.81 40.48 -1.21
CA VAL A 359 -12.01 41.38 -2.03
C VAL A 359 -12.75 41.84 -3.28
N LYS A 360 -12.36 43.01 -3.77
CA LYS A 360 -12.82 43.54 -5.05
C LYS A 360 -12.00 42.89 -6.17
N THR A 361 -12.68 42.31 -7.14
CA THR A 361 -12.08 41.71 -8.34
C THR A 361 -12.63 42.35 -9.61
N SER A 362 -12.04 42.02 -10.75
CA SER A 362 -12.55 42.38 -12.09
C SER A 362 -13.95 41.82 -12.39
N TYR A 363 -14.40 40.82 -11.63
CA TYR A 363 -15.72 40.18 -11.78
C TYR A 363 -16.68 40.44 -10.61
N GLY A 364 -16.38 41.46 -9.79
CA GLY A 364 -17.20 41.85 -8.64
C GLY A 364 -16.54 41.55 -7.30
N VAL A 365 -17.33 41.66 -6.23
CA VAL A 365 -16.87 41.51 -4.84
C VAL A 365 -17.15 40.08 -4.38
N GLY A 366 -16.15 39.44 -3.76
CA GLY A 366 -16.29 38.08 -3.28
C GLY A 366 -15.01 37.52 -2.65
N LYS A 367 -15.04 36.23 -2.31
CA LYS A 367 -13.89 35.49 -1.79
C LYS A 367 -13.30 34.58 -2.85
N ILE A 368 -11.99 34.58 -3.00
CA ILE A 368 -11.27 33.64 -3.85
C ILE A 368 -11.14 32.33 -3.06
N ALA A 369 -11.61 31.24 -3.65
CA ALA A 369 -11.47 29.90 -3.13
C ALA A 369 -10.51 29.10 -4.02
N MET A 370 -9.58 28.41 -3.38
CA MET A 370 -8.63 27.51 -4.03
C MET A 370 -9.03 26.07 -3.80
N THR A 371 -8.96 25.23 -4.83
CA THR A 371 -9.02 23.76 -4.70
C THR A 371 -7.69 23.15 -5.08
N GLN A 372 -7.58 21.81 -5.11
CA GLN A 372 -6.43 21.13 -5.69
C GLN A 372 -6.37 21.19 -7.23
N LYS A 373 -7.36 21.81 -7.89
CA LYS A 373 -7.51 21.81 -9.36
C LYS A 373 -7.61 23.22 -9.95
N ARG A 374 -8.28 24.15 -9.26
CA ARG A 374 -8.65 25.45 -9.80
C ARG A 374 -8.87 26.51 -8.73
N LEU A 375 -9.00 27.74 -9.20
CA LEU A 375 -9.43 28.91 -8.44
C LEU A 375 -10.84 29.30 -8.89
N PHE A 376 -11.70 29.63 -7.94
CA PHE A 376 -13.00 30.22 -8.23
C PHE A 376 -13.34 31.36 -7.27
N LEU A 377 -14.21 32.28 -7.74
CA LEU A 377 -14.72 33.40 -6.96
C LEU A 377 -16.11 33.06 -6.43
N LEU A 378 -16.26 33.13 -5.11
CA LEU A 378 -17.54 33.08 -4.42
C LEU A 378 -18.07 34.51 -4.29
N SER A 379 -19.07 34.88 -5.09
CA SER A 379 -19.62 36.24 -5.12
C SER A 379 -20.47 36.54 -3.87
N GLU A 380 -20.31 37.75 -3.31
CA GLU A 380 -21.20 38.23 -2.24
C GLU A 380 -22.42 38.96 -2.83
N GLY A 381 -23.62 38.66 -2.31
CA GLY A 381 -24.87 39.37 -2.62
C GLY A 381 -25.67 38.85 -3.83
N ARG A 382 -25.07 38.08 -4.74
CA ARG A 382 -25.79 37.32 -5.78
C ARG A 382 -25.49 35.82 -5.62
N PRO A 383 -26.49 34.92 -5.70
CA PRO A 383 -26.21 33.49 -5.78
C PRO A 383 -25.43 33.23 -7.08
N GLY A 384 -24.25 32.63 -6.95
CA GLY A 384 -23.37 32.37 -8.07
C GLY A 384 -21.95 32.05 -7.65
N TYR A 385 -21.19 31.45 -8.57
CA TYR A 385 -19.74 31.36 -8.50
C TYR A 385 -19.16 31.54 -9.91
N LEU A 386 -17.90 31.94 -9.97
CA LEU A 386 -17.17 32.09 -11.22
C LEU A 386 -15.87 31.27 -11.17
N GLU A 387 -15.68 30.35 -12.12
CA GLU A 387 -14.38 29.71 -12.31
C GLU A 387 -13.37 30.73 -12.87
N ILE A 388 -12.40 31.10 -12.05
CA ILE A 388 -11.32 32.03 -12.42
C ILE A 388 -10.41 31.36 -13.45
N THR A 389 -9.81 30.23 -13.05
CA THR A 389 -8.90 29.45 -13.91
C THR A 389 -8.59 28.09 -13.28
N LYS A 390 -8.22 27.11 -14.11
CA LYS A 390 -7.60 25.86 -13.66
C LYS A 390 -6.08 26.05 -13.65
N PHE A 391 -5.39 25.42 -12.70
CA PHE A 391 -3.92 25.60 -12.61
C PHE A 391 -3.19 25.19 -13.89
N ARG A 392 -3.69 24.20 -14.64
CA ARG A 392 -3.08 23.77 -15.90
C ARG A 392 -3.19 24.84 -17.00
N ASP A 393 -4.22 25.69 -16.93
CA ASP A 393 -4.55 26.65 -17.99
C ASP A 393 -3.92 28.02 -17.75
N ILE A 394 -3.20 28.23 -16.63
CA ILE A 394 -2.50 29.48 -16.30
C ILE A 394 -1.32 29.72 -17.25
N GLN A 395 -1.22 30.96 -17.76
CA GLN A 395 -0.11 31.42 -18.61
C GLN A 395 0.86 32.36 -17.89
N ASP A 396 0.34 33.30 -17.12
CA ASP A 396 1.13 34.30 -16.39
C ASP A 396 0.44 34.66 -15.07
N VAL A 397 1.26 34.91 -14.04
CA VAL A 397 0.82 35.35 -12.70
C VAL A 397 1.78 36.43 -12.22
N LYS A 398 1.24 37.62 -11.98
CA LYS A 398 2.03 38.78 -11.55
C LYS A 398 1.30 39.65 -10.54
N ILE A 399 2.10 40.34 -9.74
CA ILE A 399 1.63 41.41 -8.87
C ILE A 399 1.62 42.70 -9.68
N ALA A 400 0.49 43.38 -9.70
CA ALA A 400 0.32 44.69 -10.31
C ALA A 400 -0.20 45.69 -9.27
N SER A 401 -0.23 46.98 -9.62
CA SER A 401 -0.86 48.02 -8.81
C SER A 401 -2.08 48.57 -9.55
N ALA A 402 -3.26 48.42 -8.97
CA ALA A 402 -4.48 49.01 -9.51
C ALA A 402 -4.44 50.53 -9.31
N PRO A 403 -4.69 51.35 -10.35
CA PRO A 403 -4.71 52.81 -10.21
C PRO A 403 -5.98 53.24 -9.48
N PHE A 404 -5.82 53.78 -8.27
CA PHE A 404 -6.86 54.51 -7.53
C PHE A 404 -6.42 55.97 -7.38
N PRO A 405 -7.34 56.95 -7.35
CA PRO A 405 -6.98 58.33 -7.06
C PRO A 405 -6.22 58.39 -5.72
N LEU A 406 -4.96 58.85 -5.76
CA LEU A 406 -4.02 59.01 -4.62
C LEU A 406 -3.50 57.73 -3.93
N LEU A 407 -3.89 56.51 -4.33
CA LEU A 407 -3.47 55.24 -3.70
C LEU A 407 -3.11 54.17 -4.74
N ARG A 408 -1.99 53.46 -4.52
CA ARG A 408 -1.64 52.24 -5.26
C ARG A 408 -2.04 51.03 -4.43
N ILE A 409 -3.01 50.25 -4.93
CA ILE A 409 -3.48 49.03 -4.25
C ILE A 409 -2.79 47.83 -4.90
N PRO A 410 -2.03 47.00 -4.14
CA PRO A 410 -1.51 45.75 -4.64
C PRO A 410 -2.64 44.83 -5.13
N SER A 411 -2.45 44.27 -6.31
CA SER A 411 -3.42 43.43 -7.01
C SER A 411 -2.74 42.21 -7.61
N LEU A 412 -3.42 41.07 -7.57
CA LEU A 412 -3.00 39.84 -8.23
C LEU A 412 -3.62 39.80 -9.62
N ARG A 413 -2.80 39.60 -10.65
CA ARG A 413 -3.24 39.39 -12.04
C ARG A 413 -2.94 37.99 -12.50
N ILE A 414 -3.95 37.32 -13.04
CA ILE A 414 -3.86 35.96 -13.57
C ILE A 414 -4.31 35.96 -15.04
N GLN A 415 -3.42 35.53 -15.92
CA GLN A 415 -3.71 35.34 -17.34
C GLN A 415 -3.97 33.85 -17.62
N THR A 416 -5.07 33.57 -18.31
CA THR A 416 -5.55 32.22 -18.60
C THR A 416 -5.51 31.92 -20.08
N SER A 417 -5.13 30.70 -20.44
CA SER A 417 -5.08 30.22 -21.81
C SER A 417 -6.46 30.28 -22.47
N GLY A 418 -6.52 30.86 -23.67
CA GLY A 418 -7.76 30.97 -24.43
C GLY A 418 -8.75 32.04 -23.94
N ARG A 419 -8.40 32.84 -22.91
CA ARG A 419 -9.19 34.00 -22.46
C ARG A 419 -8.40 35.30 -22.64
N PRO A 420 -8.91 36.30 -23.38
CA PRO A 420 -8.22 37.58 -23.56
C PRO A 420 -8.30 38.46 -22.30
N GLU A 421 -9.33 38.28 -21.48
CA GLU A 421 -9.51 39.02 -20.22
C GLU A 421 -8.58 38.50 -19.13
N VAL A 422 -7.87 39.42 -18.48
CA VAL A 422 -7.01 39.11 -17.32
C VAL A 422 -7.85 39.25 -16.05
N PHE A 423 -7.83 38.20 -15.22
CA PHE A 423 -8.44 38.28 -13.89
C PHE A 423 -7.58 39.17 -12.98
N GLU A 424 -8.20 40.15 -12.32
CA GLU A 424 -7.51 41.05 -11.38
C GLU A 424 -8.22 41.06 -10.03
N ALA A 425 -7.49 40.87 -8.93
CA ALA A 425 -8.03 40.87 -7.56
C ALA A 425 -7.22 41.75 -6.61
N ASN A 426 -7.90 42.65 -5.90
CA ASN A 426 -7.29 43.59 -4.96
C ASN A 426 -7.18 42.96 -3.56
N LEU A 427 -6.13 42.15 -3.36
CA LEU A 427 -5.91 41.34 -2.15
C LEU A 427 -5.21 42.10 -1.01
N LYS A 428 -4.81 43.36 -1.22
CA LYS A 428 -4.15 44.21 -0.22
C LYS A 428 -2.96 43.47 0.43
N ALA A 429 -2.98 43.24 1.74
CA ALA A 429 -1.92 42.56 2.49
C ALA A 429 -1.73 41.09 2.09
N GLU A 430 -2.75 40.42 1.53
CA GLU A 430 -2.64 39.01 1.14
C GLU A 430 -2.06 38.82 -0.28
N THR A 431 -1.81 39.91 -1.02
CA THR A 431 -1.44 39.84 -2.45
C THR A 431 -0.16 39.04 -2.70
N GLU A 432 0.87 39.24 -1.89
CA GLU A 432 2.15 38.56 -2.06
C GLU A 432 2.03 37.06 -1.77
N LEU A 433 1.30 36.69 -0.71
CA LEU A 433 1.05 35.29 -0.37
C LEU A 433 0.23 34.60 -1.46
N TRP A 434 -0.86 35.19 -1.93
CA TRP A 434 -1.65 34.58 -3.01
C TRP A 434 -0.87 34.45 -4.32
N ASN A 435 -0.01 35.42 -4.65
CA ASN A 435 0.89 35.28 -5.79
C ASN A 435 1.82 34.07 -5.63
N LEU A 436 2.43 33.90 -4.44
CA LEU A 436 3.31 32.76 -4.15
C LEU A 436 2.55 31.42 -4.20
N VAL A 437 1.37 31.36 -3.57
CA VAL A 437 0.49 30.18 -3.54
C VAL A 437 0.08 29.76 -4.95
N VAL A 438 -0.38 30.70 -5.79
CA VAL A 438 -0.81 30.39 -7.16
C VAL A 438 0.37 29.93 -8.02
N LYS A 439 1.56 30.53 -7.85
CA LYS A 439 2.77 30.11 -8.56
C LYS A 439 3.23 28.71 -8.17
N GLU A 440 3.23 28.38 -6.88
CA GLU A 440 3.59 27.03 -6.40
C GLU A 440 2.61 25.97 -6.90
N MET A 441 1.30 26.22 -6.83
CA MET A 441 0.27 25.30 -7.35
C MET A 441 0.36 25.14 -8.87
N TRP A 442 0.64 26.21 -9.60
CA TRP A 442 0.86 26.18 -11.04
C TRP A 442 2.10 25.37 -11.42
N ALA A 443 3.22 25.59 -10.73
CA ALA A 443 4.45 24.83 -10.93
C ALA A 443 4.24 23.34 -10.59
N GLY A 444 3.61 23.03 -9.46
CA GLY A 444 3.26 21.66 -9.06
C GLY A 444 2.36 20.95 -10.09
N ARG A 445 1.38 21.66 -10.67
CA ARG A 445 0.54 21.12 -11.75
C ARG A 445 1.35 20.78 -13.01
N LYS A 446 2.25 21.68 -13.43
CA LYS A 446 3.15 21.43 -14.56
C LYS A 446 4.01 20.19 -14.33
N MET A 447 4.61 20.07 -13.14
CA MET A 447 5.40 18.89 -12.75
C MET A 447 4.56 17.62 -12.77
N ALA A 448 3.33 17.66 -12.23
CA ALA A 448 2.42 16.52 -12.24
C ALA A 448 2.06 16.06 -13.66
N ASP A 449 1.87 16.99 -14.60
CA ASP A 449 1.56 16.71 -16.01
C ASP A 449 2.75 16.16 -16.79
N GLN A 450 3.95 16.69 -16.54
CA GLN A 450 5.20 16.28 -17.18
C GLN A 450 5.64 14.89 -16.72
N HIS A 451 5.60 14.62 -15.42
CA HIS A 451 6.05 13.35 -14.83
C HIS A 451 4.93 12.31 -14.67
N LYS A 452 3.69 12.63 -15.06
CA LYS A 452 2.49 11.79 -14.88
C LYS A 452 2.31 11.30 -13.43
N ASP A 453 2.71 12.13 -12.48
CA ASP A 453 2.74 11.82 -11.05
C ASP A 453 1.87 12.83 -10.28
N PRO A 454 0.67 12.42 -9.80
CA PRO A 454 -0.21 13.31 -9.05
C PRO A 454 0.38 13.84 -7.74
N GLN A 455 1.41 13.20 -7.18
CA GLN A 455 1.99 13.61 -5.90
C GLN A 455 2.59 15.01 -5.94
N TYR A 456 3.11 15.45 -7.08
CA TYR A 456 3.59 16.83 -7.23
C TYR A 456 2.50 17.85 -6.92
N MET A 457 1.25 17.57 -7.31
CA MET A 457 0.11 18.43 -7.00
C MET A 457 -0.22 18.41 -5.51
N THR A 458 -0.21 17.23 -4.88
CA THR A 458 -0.44 17.07 -3.45
C THR A 458 0.63 17.79 -2.63
N GLN A 459 1.91 17.64 -3.00
CA GLN A 459 3.02 18.30 -2.32
C GLN A 459 2.98 19.82 -2.49
N ALA A 460 2.66 20.32 -3.70
CA ALA A 460 2.51 21.75 -3.93
C ALA A 460 1.40 22.33 -3.06
N LEU A 461 0.27 21.61 -2.97
CA LEU A 461 -0.83 21.98 -2.10
C LEU A 461 -0.40 22.05 -0.63
N THR A 462 0.29 21.03 -0.13
CA THR A 462 0.86 21.04 1.24
C THR A 462 1.78 22.23 1.45
N ASN A 463 2.72 22.49 0.52
CA ASN A 463 3.62 23.64 0.58
C ASN A 463 2.83 24.94 0.72
N THR A 464 1.76 25.13 -0.07
CA THR A 464 0.95 26.36 -0.03
C THR A 464 0.19 26.55 1.28
N LEU A 465 -0.29 25.46 1.91
CA LEU A 465 -0.94 25.52 3.21
C LEU A 465 0.06 25.83 4.32
N LEU A 466 1.27 25.28 4.24
CA LEU A 466 2.37 25.61 5.14
C LEU A 466 2.79 27.08 5.01
N MET A 467 2.88 27.61 3.78
CA MET A 467 3.15 29.04 3.55
C MET A 467 2.13 29.92 4.24
N ASP A 468 0.83 29.58 4.15
CA ASP A 468 -0.25 30.33 4.78
C ASP A 468 -0.15 30.31 6.30
N ALA A 469 0.13 29.15 6.90
CA ALA A 469 0.34 29.02 8.33
C ALA A 469 1.58 29.78 8.84
N VAL A 470 2.70 29.74 8.09
CA VAL A 470 3.93 30.49 8.40
C VAL A 470 3.69 32.00 8.32
N MET A 471 2.97 32.47 7.28
CA MET A 471 2.59 33.88 7.16
C MET A 471 1.73 34.33 8.35
N GLY A 472 0.75 33.51 8.72
CA GLY A 472 -0.16 33.79 9.83
C GLY A 472 0.53 33.85 11.18
N CYS A 473 1.52 32.99 11.44
CA CYS A 473 2.18 32.93 12.75
C CYS A 473 3.29 33.97 12.95
N LEU A 474 4.04 34.33 11.90
CA LEU A 474 5.15 35.28 12.04
C LEU A 474 4.69 36.74 12.11
N GLN A 475 3.64 37.13 11.38
CA GLN A 475 3.05 38.49 11.36
C GLN A 475 4.04 39.68 11.27
N THR A 476 5.26 39.45 10.79
CA THR A 476 6.29 40.47 10.56
C THR A 476 6.35 40.88 9.08
N GLN A 477 7.01 42.01 8.77
CA GLN A 477 7.30 42.40 7.38
C GLN A 477 8.19 41.39 6.62
N ARG A 478 8.84 40.43 7.30
CA ARG A 478 9.69 39.40 6.69
C ARG A 478 9.00 38.05 6.48
N SER A 479 7.76 37.92 6.93
CA SER A 479 6.97 36.69 6.84
C SER A 479 6.91 36.10 5.42
N ILE A 480 6.83 36.94 4.38
CA ILE A 480 6.81 36.47 2.98
C ILE A 480 8.13 35.83 2.55
N VAL A 481 9.27 36.32 3.06
CA VAL A 481 10.59 35.74 2.77
C VAL A 481 10.70 34.37 3.42
N ALA A 482 10.22 34.21 4.66
CA ALA A 482 10.12 32.92 5.33
C ALA A 482 9.22 31.95 4.55
N ALA A 483 8.00 32.36 4.18
CA ALA A 483 7.09 31.54 3.39
C ALA A 483 7.67 31.14 2.02
N SER A 484 8.42 32.02 1.37
CA SER A 484 9.10 31.72 0.08
C SER A 484 10.10 30.56 0.18
N LYS A 485 10.61 30.21 1.36
CA LYS A 485 11.47 29.02 1.55
C LYS A 485 10.73 27.71 1.27
N LEU A 486 9.41 27.69 1.48
CA LEU A 486 8.54 26.55 1.22
C LEU A 486 8.10 26.42 -0.26
N ALA A 487 8.28 27.47 -1.07
CA ALA A 487 7.92 27.47 -2.50
C ALA A 487 8.96 26.70 -3.30
N TYR A 488 8.88 25.38 -3.23
CA TYR A 488 9.86 24.47 -3.78
C TYR A 488 9.73 24.40 -5.30
N PHE A 489 8.53 24.09 -5.82
CA PHE A 489 8.31 23.90 -7.25
C PHE A 489 8.49 25.17 -8.05
N ASP A 490 8.09 26.33 -7.51
CA ASP A 490 8.29 27.61 -8.20
C ASP A 490 9.78 27.93 -8.42
N LYS A 491 10.68 27.45 -7.55
CA LYS A 491 12.14 27.63 -7.67
C LYS A 491 12.77 26.69 -8.69
N ILE A 492 12.40 25.41 -8.67
CA ILE A 492 13.07 24.36 -9.47
C ILE A 492 12.50 24.20 -10.89
N LYS A 493 11.37 24.84 -11.22
CA LYS A 493 10.71 24.69 -12.54
C LYS A 493 11.56 25.07 -13.76
N HIS A 494 12.71 25.72 -13.56
CA HIS A 494 13.64 26.16 -14.60
C HIS A 494 14.94 25.35 -14.67
N GLU A 495 15.09 24.32 -13.84
CA GLU A 495 16.30 23.48 -13.84
C GLU A 495 16.24 22.45 -14.98
N GLU A 496 17.24 22.49 -15.89
CA GLU A 496 17.38 21.61 -17.08
C GLU A 496 17.25 20.09 -16.82
N PRO A 497 17.67 19.51 -15.67
CA PRO A 497 17.53 18.08 -15.42
C PRO A 497 16.07 17.58 -15.39
N MET A 498 15.07 18.45 -15.25
CA MET A 498 13.68 18.03 -15.02
C MET A 498 12.85 17.77 -16.28
N MET A 499 13.39 18.02 -17.48
CA MET A 499 12.66 17.79 -18.73
C MET A 499 12.59 16.29 -19.09
N VAL A 500 11.37 15.76 -19.18
CA VAL A 500 11.12 14.36 -19.57
C VAL A 500 11.23 14.22 -21.09
N HIS A 501 12.01 13.24 -21.57
CA HIS A 501 12.12 12.92 -23.00
C HIS A 501 10.75 12.57 -23.62
N GLU A 502 10.52 12.94 -24.88
CA GLU A 502 9.25 12.74 -25.60
C GLU A 502 8.80 11.26 -25.58
N THR A 503 9.70 10.34 -25.93
CA THR A 503 9.45 8.88 -25.89
C THR A 503 8.97 8.42 -24.51
N THR A 504 9.53 8.98 -23.43
CA THR A 504 9.12 8.66 -22.06
C THR A 504 7.74 9.25 -21.77
N SER A 505 7.48 10.50 -22.16
CA SER A 505 6.19 11.17 -21.94
C SER A 505 5.02 10.49 -22.65
N GLU A 506 5.23 9.97 -23.85
CA GLU A 506 4.23 9.24 -24.63
C GLU A 506 3.92 7.85 -24.04
N THR A 507 4.98 7.15 -23.62
CA THR A 507 4.90 5.78 -23.11
C THR A 507 4.42 5.74 -21.66
N LEU A 508 4.84 6.70 -20.82
CA LEU A 508 4.47 6.76 -19.40
C LEU A 508 3.00 7.17 -19.25
N LYS A 509 2.20 6.28 -18.65
CA LYS A 509 0.80 6.55 -18.36
C LYS A 509 0.62 7.21 -17.00
N HIS A 510 1.28 6.68 -15.98
CA HIS A 510 1.08 7.09 -14.59
C HIS A 510 2.25 6.68 -13.71
N LYS A 511 2.46 7.39 -12.60
CA LYS A 511 3.32 6.96 -11.49
C LYS A 511 2.51 6.82 -10.20
N ILE A 512 2.85 5.80 -9.42
CA ILE A 512 2.23 5.49 -8.13
C ILE A 512 3.34 5.43 -7.07
N THR A 513 3.03 5.87 -5.86
CA THR A 513 3.93 5.78 -4.71
C THR A 513 3.34 4.85 -3.66
N PRO A 514 3.88 3.62 -3.51
CA PRO A 514 3.43 2.64 -2.54
C PRO A 514 3.54 3.07 -1.08
N SER A 515 4.56 3.86 -0.73
CA SER A 515 4.91 4.24 0.65
C SER A 515 4.41 5.64 1.02
N LEU A 516 3.19 6.00 0.62
CA LEU A 516 2.59 7.33 0.87
C LEU A 516 2.53 7.70 2.37
N ASP A 517 2.25 6.73 3.24
CA ASP A 517 2.03 6.94 4.67
C ASP A 517 3.28 6.70 5.52
N MET A 518 4.47 6.73 4.90
CA MET A 518 5.74 6.48 5.57
C MET A 518 6.65 7.70 5.43
N ALA A 519 7.45 8.00 6.45
CA ALA A 519 8.40 9.12 6.42
C ALA A 519 9.43 9.03 5.28
N GLU A 520 9.76 7.81 4.84
CA GLU A 520 10.74 7.56 3.79
C GLU A 520 10.23 6.59 2.73
N PRO A 521 10.63 6.77 1.45
CA PRO A 521 10.29 5.83 0.40
C PRO A 521 10.87 4.44 0.66
N GLN A 522 10.18 3.41 0.21
CA GLN A 522 10.56 2.01 0.38
C GLN A 522 10.94 1.38 -0.95
N THR A 523 11.86 0.42 -0.93
CA THR A 523 12.19 -0.38 -2.12
C THR A 523 10.97 -1.19 -2.56
N VAL A 524 10.65 -1.14 -3.86
CA VAL A 524 9.64 -2.00 -4.47
C VAL A 524 10.31 -3.31 -4.90
N HIS A 525 10.21 -4.35 -4.07
CA HIS A 525 10.90 -5.62 -4.33
C HIS A 525 10.19 -6.49 -5.36
N VAL A 526 8.86 -6.60 -5.28
CA VAL A 526 8.08 -7.48 -6.15
C VAL A 526 6.76 -6.82 -6.54
N LEU A 527 6.40 -6.97 -7.82
CA LEU A 527 5.10 -6.57 -8.37
C LEU A 527 4.36 -7.80 -8.91
N LEU A 528 3.07 -7.89 -8.60
CA LEU A 528 2.19 -8.91 -9.17
C LEU A 528 0.85 -8.28 -9.55
N TYR A 529 0.49 -8.41 -10.83
CA TYR A 529 -0.86 -8.10 -11.30
C TYR A 529 -1.74 -9.36 -11.24
N THR A 530 -2.93 -9.24 -10.67
CA THR A 530 -3.96 -10.28 -10.73
C THR A 530 -5.19 -9.73 -11.47
N PRO A 531 -5.61 -10.36 -12.58
CA PRO A 531 -6.79 -9.96 -13.32
C PRO A 531 -8.06 -9.98 -12.46
N GLY A 532 -9.04 -9.14 -12.81
CA GLY A 532 -10.36 -9.17 -12.19
C GLY A 532 -11.21 -10.31 -12.74
N GLN A 533 -12.09 -10.89 -11.92
CA GLN A 533 -13.07 -11.87 -12.37
C GLN A 533 -14.38 -11.17 -12.75
N LEU A 534 -14.71 -11.23 -14.05
CA LEU A 534 -16.06 -10.96 -14.57
C LEU A 534 -16.89 -12.25 -14.50
N THR A 535 -17.08 -12.85 -13.31
CA THR A 535 -17.95 -14.02 -13.22
C THR A 535 -19.41 -13.58 -13.31
N CYS A 536 -20.01 -13.87 -14.47
CA CYS A 536 -21.45 -13.99 -14.60
C CYS A 536 -21.91 -15.14 -13.69
N ASN A 537 -22.83 -14.85 -12.78
CA ASN A 537 -23.56 -15.75 -11.88
C ASN A 537 -23.02 -15.90 -10.43
N ASP A 538 -23.89 -15.47 -9.49
CA ASP A 538 -24.08 -15.93 -8.11
C ASP A 538 -23.23 -15.42 -6.93
N SER A 539 -22.46 -14.33 -7.05
CA SER A 539 -22.24 -13.46 -5.87
C SER A 539 -21.93 -12.02 -6.28
N GLY A 540 -22.79 -11.08 -5.87
CA GLY A 540 -22.79 -9.68 -6.31
C GLY A 540 -21.63 -8.79 -5.87
N ARG A 541 -20.38 -9.24 -6.04
CA ARG A 541 -19.20 -8.36 -5.99
C ARG A 541 -18.33 -8.60 -7.21
N GLU A 542 -18.46 -7.69 -8.17
CA GLU A 542 -17.49 -7.50 -9.24
C GLU A 542 -16.11 -7.33 -8.62
N MET A 543 -15.15 -8.19 -9.00
CA MET A 543 -13.84 -8.21 -8.38
C MET A 543 -12.87 -7.50 -9.30
N ASN A 544 -12.61 -6.23 -9.01
CA ASN A 544 -11.68 -5.40 -9.77
C ASN A 544 -10.28 -6.05 -9.82
N PRO A 545 -9.54 -5.89 -10.93
CA PRO A 545 -8.14 -6.29 -11.00
C PRO A 545 -7.30 -5.58 -9.93
N LYS A 546 -6.27 -6.26 -9.44
CA LYS A 546 -5.42 -5.79 -8.33
C LYS A 546 -3.96 -5.79 -8.73
N LEU A 547 -3.23 -4.81 -8.19
CA LEU A 547 -1.77 -4.78 -8.20
C LEU A 547 -1.27 -4.99 -6.77
N TRP A 548 -0.51 -6.05 -6.56
CA TRP A 548 0.15 -6.39 -5.31
C TRP A 548 1.59 -5.92 -5.35
N VAL A 549 2.03 -5.28 -4.28
CA VAL A 549 3.35 -4.64 -4.21
C VAL A 549 4.03 -5.06 -2.90
N ALA A 550 5.15 -5.77 -2.97
CA ALA A 550 6.00 -6.01 -1.82
C ALA A 550 6.99 -4.86 -1.61
N LEU A 551 7.01 -4.35 -0.38
CA LEU A 551 7.96 -3.35 0.11
C LEU A 551 8.93 -3.98 1.11
N SER A 552 9.90 -3.20 1.57
CA SER A 552 10.87 -3.63 2.58
C SER A 552 10.17 -4.08 3.89
N GLY A 553 10.78 -5.03 4.60
CA GLY A 553 10.34 -5.47 5.93
C GLY A 553 9.04 -6.29 5.92
N GLY A 554 8.84 -7.15 4.92
CA GLY A 554 7.70 -8.08 4.86
C GLY A 554 6.34 -7.42 4.57
N LYS A 555 6.32 -6.14 4.18
CA LYS A 555 5.07 -5.40 3.96
C LYS A 555 4.56 -5.57 2.54
N VAL A 556 3.26 -5.78 2.40
CA VAL A 556 2.57 -5.85 1.11
C VAL A 556 1.46 -4.80 1.06
N VAL A 557 1.46 -3.97 0.02
CA VAL A 557 0.36 -3.02 -0.26
C VAL A 557 -0.38 -3.45 -1.51
N VAL A 558 -1.67 -3.12 -1.58
CA VAL A 558 -2.55 -3.57 -2.66
C VAL A 558 -3.26 -2.37 -3.27
N PHE A 559 -3.18 -2.24 -4.59
CA PHE A 559 -3.86 -1.22 -5.38
C PHE A 559 -4.97 -1.84 -6.23
N ASP A 560 -6.03 -1.07 -6.44
CA ASP A 560 -7.01 -1.32 -7.49
C ASP A 560 -6.38 -0.95 -8.83
N ALA A 561 -6.21 -1.90 -9.74
CA ALA A 561 -5.54 -1.65 -11.02
C ALA A 561 -6.44 -0.94 -12.06
N THR A 562 -7.74 -0.73 -11.76
CA THR A 562 -8.63 0.09 -12.61
C THR A 562 -8.47 1.58 -12.32
N SER A 563 -8.39 1.93 -11.03
CA SER A 563 -8.36 3.31 -10.54
C SER A 563 -6.99 3.77 -10.04
N TRP A 564 -6.05 2.83 -9.87
CA TRP A 564 -4.74 3.01 -9.23
C TRP A 564 -4.84 3.54 -7.79
N SER A 565 -5.97 3.32 -7.14
CA SER A 565 -6.19 3.70 -5.74
C SER A 565 -5.76 2.59 -4.80
N MET A 566 -5.23 2.97 -3.64
CA MET A 566 -4.82 2.02 -2.62
C MET A 566 -6.04 1.34 -1.99
N LEU A 567 -6.09 0.00 -2.05
CA LEU A 567 -7.12 -0.83 -1.43
C LEU A 567 -6.75 -1.23 0.00
N GLN A 568 -5.48 -1.62 0.19
CA GLN A 568 -4.91 -2.05 1.47
C GLN A 568 -3.52 -1.44 1.62
N ASP A 569 -3.31 -0.78 2.75
CA ASP A 569 -2.13 0.03 3.08
C ASP A 569 -1.00 -0.77 3.74
N CYS A 570 -1.30 -1.95 4.29
CA CYS A 570 -0.32 -2.91 4.76
C CYS A 570 -0.95 -4.29 5.01
N ILE A 571 -0.38 -5.34 4.44
CA ILE A 571 -0.51 -6.73 4.85
C ILE A 571 0.89 -7.19 5.26
N GLN A 572 1.04 -7.63 6.50
CA GLN A 572 2.32 -8.11 7.01
C GLN A 572 2.52 -9.59 6.66
N ALA A 573 3.53 -9.89 5.84
CA ALA A 573 3.96 -11.22 5.47
C ALA A 573 5.40 -11.43 5.97
N GLY A 574 5.54 -11.88 7.23
CA GLY A 574 6.86 -12.04 7.88
C GLY A 574 7.52 -10.71 8.26
N GLU A 575 8.80 -10.74 8.64
CA GLU A 575 9.58 -9.53 8.99
C GLU A 575 10.73 -9.25 8.01
N LEU A 576 11.11 -10.24 7.20
CA LEU A 576 12.23 -10.14 6.25
C LEU A 576 11.76 -9.77 4.85
N GLN A 577 12.73 -9.61 3.94
CA GLN A 577 12.48 -9.25 2.55
C GLN A 577 11.65 -10.33 1.83
N LEU A 578 10.70 -9.86 1.01
CA LEU A 578 9.91 -10.68 0.10
C LEU A 578 10.60 -10.69 -1.27
N ASN A 579 10.79 -11.89 -1.83
CA ASN A 579 11.64 -12.10 -3.01
C ASN A 579 10.84 -12.38 -4.30
N CYS A 580 9.68 -13.03 -4.19
CA CYS A 580 8.87 -13.39 -5.35
C CYS A 580 7.39 -13.52 -4.99
N MET A 581 6.51 -13.39 -6.00
CA MET A 581 5.06 -13.50 -5.85
C MET A 581 4.45 -14.29 -7.00
N LEU A 582 3.37 -15.00 -6.73
CA LEU A 582 2.60 -15.76 -7.72
C LEU A 582 1.11 -15.69 -7.41
N GLY A 583 0.32 -15.25 -8.39
CA GLY A 583 -1.14 -15.30 -8.33
C GLY A 583 -1.65 -16.66 -8.78
N LEU A 584 -2.56 -17.27 -8.01
CA LEU A 584 -3.20 -18.54 -8.33
C LEU A 584 -4.70 -18.36 -8.56
N VAL A 585 -5.30 -19.25 -9.35
CA VAL A 585 -6.73 -19.17 -9.73
C VAL A 585 -7.68 -19.35 -8.54
N GLN A 586 -7.21 -19.92 -7.44
CA GLN A 586 -8.00 -20.20 -6.24
C GLN A 586 -8.10 -19.01 -5.27
N GLU A 587 -8.06 -17.77 -5.78
CA GLU A 587 -8.15 -16.57 -4.93
C GLU A 587 -7.03 -16.49 -3.88
N GLN A 588 -5.82 -16.90 -4.28
CA GLN A 588 -4.64 -16.88 -3.42
C GLN A 588 -3.45 -16.22 -4.11
N VAL A 589 -2.67 -15.48 -3.34
CA VAL A 589 -1.35 -14.98 -3.74
C VAL A 589 -0.31 -15.64 -2.85
N TRP A 590 0.64 -16.33 -3.47
CA TRP A 590 1.77 -16.94 -2.78
C TRP A 590 2.98 -16.01 -2.87
N ILE A 591 3.73 -15.90 -1.78
CA ILE A 591 4.85 -14.97 -1.64
C ILE A 591 6.03 -15.70 -1.03
N GLY A 592 7.16 -15.75 -1.74
CA GLY A 592 8.41 -16.30 -1.22
C GLY A 592 9.21 -15.25 -0.46
N SER A 593 9.78 -15.64 0.69
CA SER A 593 10.50 -14.74 1.60
C SER A 593 11.92 -15.22 1.89
N GLN A 594 12.77 -14.29 2.31
CA GLN A 594 14.15 -14.52 2.72
C GLN A 594 14.25 -15.43 3.97
N ASP A 595 13.23 -15.44 4.83
CA ASP A 595 13.16 -16.30 6.03
C ASP A 595 12.79 -17.77 5.74
N SER A 596 12.89 -18.21 4.48
CA SER A 596 12.59 -19.58 4.05
C SER A 596 11.11 -19.98 4.22
N VAL A 597 10.21 -19.00 4.16
CA VAL A 597 8.75 -19.21 4.25
C VAL A 597 8.08 -18.79 2.94
N ILE A 598 7.03 -19.53 2.56
CA ILE A 598 6.07 -19.09 1.55
C ILE A 598 4.80 -18.63 2.27
N TYR A 599 4.49 -17.34 2.21
CA TYR A 599 3.26 -16.78 2.76
C TYR A 599 2.12 -16.88 1.75
N ILE A 600 0.91 -17.15 2.23
CA ILE A 600 -0.28 -17.25 1.39
C ILE A 600 -1.30 -16.20 1.85
N ILE A 601 -1.57 -15.24 0.95
CA ILE A 601 -2.60 -14.23 1.12
C ILE A 601 -3.87 -14.69 0.42
N ASP A 602 -4.99 -14.67 1.15
CA ASP A 602 -6.32 -14.87 0.58
C ASP A 602 -6.82 -13.54 -0.03
N THR A 603 -7.07 -13.53 -1.33
CA THR A 603 -7.36 -12.29 -2.12
C THR A 603 -8.70 -11.66 -1.78
N ARG A 604 -9.61 -12.41 -1.13
CA ARG A 604 -10.95 -11.96 -0.76
C ARG A 604 -10.96 -11.35 0.63
N SER A 605 -10.32 -12.02 1.59
CA SER A 605 -10.24 -11.58 2.99
C SER A 605 -9.09 -10.61 3.25
N MET A 606 -8.13 -10.49 2.32
CA MET A 606 -6.89 -9.71 2.46
C MET A 606 -6.09 -10.10 3.71
N SER A 607 -6.12 -11.38 4.07
CA SER A 607 -5.44 -11.91 5.26
C SER A 607 -4.30 -12.85 4.90
N CYS A 608 -3.22 -12.79 5.69
CA CYS A 608 -1.99 -13.56 5.52
C CYS A 608 -1.78 -14.50 6.71
N ASN A 609 -2.66 -15.49 6.86
CA ASN A 609 -2.63 -16.40 8.02
C ASN A 609 -2.07 -17.79 7.71
N LYS A 610 -1.82 -18.07 6.42
CA LYS A 610 -1.34 -19.38 5.94
C LYS A 610 0.12 -19.27 5.51
N GLN A 611 0.89 -20.31 5.77
CA GLN A 611 2.31 -20.34 5.41
C GLN A 611 2.83 -21.76 5.16
N LEU A 612 3.83 -21.87 4.28
CA LEU A 612 4.54 -23.12 3.96
C LEU A 612 6.00 -22.99 4.40
N THR A 613 6.50 -23.98 5.13
CA THR A 613 7.78 -23.91 5.84
C THR A 613 8.75 -25.03 5.47
N GLU A 614 8.55 -25.67 4.31
CA GLU A 614 9.36 -26.82 3.87
C GLU A 614 10.74 -26.42 3.32
N HIS A 615 10.87 -25.18 2.84
CA HIS A 615 12.17 -24.64 2.46
C HIS A 615 13.06 -24.37 3.67
N ARG A 616 14.37 -24.55 3.47
CA ARG A 616 15.41 -24.36 4.50
C ARG A 616 16.27 -23.11 4.28
N HIS A 617 16.19 -22.54 3.10
CA HIS A 617 16.88 -21.31 2.70
C HIS A 617 15.89 -20.35 2.05
N GLU A 618 16.32 -19.11 1.80
CA GLU A 618 15.49 -18.08 1.18
C GLU A 618 14.77 -18.60 -0.06
N VAL A 619 13.46 -18.32 -0.16
CA VAL A 619 12.67 -18.69 -1.34
C VAL A 619 12.92 -17.62 -2.40
N THR A 620 13.50 -18.01 -3.52
CA THR A 620 13.98 -17.09 -4.55
C THR A 620 13.06 -17.01 -5.78
N GLY A 621 12.24 -18.04 -6.02
CA GLY A 621 11.32 -18.03 -7.16
C GLY A 621 10.08 -18.91 -6.97
N LEU A 622 8.99 -18.50 -7.61
CA LEU A 622 7.71 -19.20 -7.70
C LEU A 622 7.25 -19.23 -9.16
N THR A 623 6.72 -20.37 -9.62
CA THR A 623 6.15 -20.49 -10.97
C THR A 623 5.04 -21.54 -11.01
N VAL A 624 4.20 -21.51 -12.03
CA VAL A 624 3.04 -22.42 -12.18
C VAL A 624 2.99 -23.01 -13.59
N ASP A 625 2.75 -24.31 -13.69
CA ASP A 625 2.46 -24.97 -14.96
C ASP A 625 1.00 -24.74 -15.34
N THR A 626 0.75 -23.97 -16.39
CA THR A 626 -0.59 -23.56 -16.84
C THR A 626 -1.26 -24.56 -17.80
N ARG A 627 -0.59 -25.66 -18.17
CA ARG A 627 -1.11 -26.62 -19.16
C ARG A 627 -2.30 -27.45 -18.64
N ASP A 628 -2.38 -27.69 -17.34
CA ASP A 628 -3.45 -28.48 -16.72
C ASP A 628 -4.63 -27.58 -16.30
N GLN A 629 -5.41 -27.11 -17.29
CA GLN A 629 -6.61 -26.29 -17.04
C GLN A 629 -7.73 -27.03 -16.29
N HIS A 630 -7.64 -28.36 -16.17
CA HIS A 630 -8.79 -29.19 -15.78
C HIS A 630 -8.78 -29.86 -14.41
N ASN A 631 -7.70 -29.87 -13.58
CA ASN A 631 -7.87 -30.22 -12.14
C ASN A 631 -6.68 -30.08 -11.15
N SER A 632 -5.47 -29.71 -11.53
CA SER A 632 -4.44 -29.36 -10.52
C SER A 632 -3.34 -28.49 -11.10
N GLN A 633 -3.38 -27.18 -10.86
CA GLN A 633 -2.27 -26.29 -11.17
C GLN A 633 -1.04 -26.75 -10.38
N GLN A 634 -0.02 -27.24 -11.09
CA GLN A 634 1.23 -27.65 -10.48
C GLN A 634 2.06 -26.41 -10.22
N THR A 635 2.23 -26.07 -8.96
CA THR A 635 3.01 -24.90 -8.54
C THR A 635 4.40 -25.36 -8.13
N TYR A 636 5.42 -24.60 -8.49
CA TYR A 636 6.81 -24.87 -8.15
C TYR A 636 7.38 -23.71 -7.36
N SER A 637 8.26 -24.01 -6.41
CA SER A 637 9.07 -23.01 -5.73
C SER A 637 10.53 -23.45 -5.70
N CYS A 638 11.44 -22.48 -5.65
CA CYS A 638 12.87 -22.74 -5.49
C CYS A 638 13.47 -21.92 -4.35
N SER A 639 14.56 -22.43 -3.79
CA SER A 639 15.37 -21.75 -2.79
C SER A 639 16.81 -21.57 -3.26
N SER A 640 17.52 -20.63 -2.64
CA SER A 640 18.89 -20.27 -3.01
C SER A 640 19.87 -21.44 -2.99
N ASP A 641 19.66 -22.45 -2.14
CA ASP A 641 20.47 -23.67 -2.02
C ASP A 641 20.26 -24.70 -3.15
N GLY A 642 19.46 -24.37 -4.17
CA GLY A 642 19.19 -25.25 -5.29
C GLY A 642 18.05 -26.26 -5.06
N THR A 643 17.34 -26.19 -3.93
CA THR A 643 16.14 -27.03 -3.70
C THR A 643 14.96 -26.50 -4.52
N ILE A 644 14.27 -27.41 -5.21
CA ILE A 644 13.05 -27.11 -5.96
C ILE A 644 11.92 -28.01 -5.44
N LEU A 645 10.80 -27.42 -5.03
CA LEU A 645 9.64 -28.13 -4.51
C LEU A 645 8.45 -27.97 -5.45
N GLN A 646 7.81 -29.09 -5.77
CA GLN A 646 6.54 -29.14 -6.49
C GLN A 646 5.40 -29.26 -5.49
N TRP A 647 4.41 -28.40 -5.61
CA TRP A 647 3.28 -28.28 -4.69
C TRP A 647 1.97 -28.71 -5.32
N ASP A 648 1.11 -29.27 -4.48
CA ASP A 648 -0.32 -29.32 -4.72
C ASP A 648 -0.97 -28.01 -4.26
N SER A 649 -1.53 -27.22 -5.18
CA SER A 649 -2.11 -25.92 -4.84
C SER A 649 -3.34 -26.02 -3.93
N VAL A 650 -4.07 -27.14 -3.96
CA VAL A 650 -5.28 -27.37 -3.15
C VAL A 650 -4.92 -27.81 -1.73
N SER A 651 -4.16 -28.90 -1.60
CA SER A 651 -3.82 -29.48 -0.29
C SER A 651 -2.63 -28.81 0.39
N LEU A 652 -1.91 -27.93 -0.32
CA LEU A 652 -0.72 -27.22 0.16
C LEU A 652 0.42 -28.16 0.58
N LYS A 653 0.46 -29.37 0.01
CA LYS A 653 1.50 -30.39 0.29
C LYS A 653 2.51 -30.49 -0.83
N VAL A 654 3.74 -30.85 -0.47
CA VAL A 654 4.80 -31.15 -1.43
C VAL A 654 4.49 -32.49 -2.12
N LYS A 655 4.47 -32.48 -3.45
CA LYS A 655 4.34 -33.67 -4.30
C LYS A 655 5.70 -34.27 -4.64
N ARG A 656 6.68 -33.42 -4.99
CA ARG A 656 8.03 -33.82 -5.38
C ARG A 656 9.05 -32.80 -4.91
N GLN A 657 10.26 -33.27 -4.71
CA GLN A 657 11.43 -32.45 -4.39
C GLN A 657 12.56 -32.80 -5.35
N PHE A 658 13.21 -31.78 -5.87
CA PHE A 658 14.40 -31.87 -6.69
C PHE A 658 15.53 -31.07 -6.04
N HIS A 659 16.78 -31.42 -6.35
CA HIS A 659 17.94 -30.68 -5.91
C HIS A 659 18.87 -30.46 -7.10
N LEU A 660 19.15 -29.19 -7.39
CA LEU A 660 20.06 -28.77 -8.44
C LEU A 660 21.37 -28.29 -7.81
N SER A 661 22.49 -28.91 -8.19
CA SER A 661 23.81 -28.47 -7.73
C SER A 661 24.21 -27.16 -8.44
N CYS A 662 24.21 -26.08 -7.66
CA CYS A 662 24.64 -24.74 -8.04
C CYS A 662 24.96 -23.90 -6.78
N ASP A 663 25.73 -22.83 -6.94
CA ASP A 663 26.09 -21.94 -5.82
C ASP A 663 24.88 -21.16 -5.29
N ARG A 664 24.08 -20.59 -6.20
CA ARG A 664 22.85 -19.88 -5.88
C ARG A 664 21.82 -20.01 -6.99
N LEU A 665 20.65 -20.54 -6.66
CA LEU A 665 19.48 -20.58 -7.55
C LEU A 665 18.64 -19.30 -7.34
N SER A 666 18.63 -18.41 -8.34
CA SER A 666 18.02 -17.08 -8.23
C SER A 666 16.57 -17.03 -8.70
N SER A 667 16.20 -17.80 -9.72
CA SER A 667 14.83 -17.82 -10.25
C SER A 667 14.54 -19.09 -11.03
N ILE A 668 13.25 -19.38 -11.21
CA ILE A 668 12.75 -20.48 -12.05
C ILE A 668 11.62 -19.98 -12.96
N GLN A 669 11.54 -20.55 -14.16
CA GLN A 669 10.43 -20.34 -15.09
C GLN A 669 10.03 -21.67 -15.71
N ILE A 670 8.76 -21.83 -16.07
CA ILE A 670 8.28 -23.00 -16.79
C ILE A 670 7.76 -22.60 -18.16
N HIS A 671 8.25 -23.26 -19.20
CA HIS A 671 7.86 -23.04 -20.60
C HIS A 671 7.55 -24.38 -21.24
N ASP A 672 6.32 -24.54 -21.71
CA ASP A 672 5.78 -25.80 -22.23
C ASP A 672 6.09 -27.02 -21.35
N GLY A 673 6.06 -26.82 -20.02
CA GLY A 673 6.35 -27.86 -19.04
C GLY A 673 7.78 -28.22 -18.77
N THR A 674 8.69 -27.52 -19.42
CA THR A 674 10.11 -27.66 -19.19
C THR A 674 10.49 -26.61 -18.17
N LEU A 675 11.15 -27.03 -17.09
CA LEU A 675 11.54 -26.15 -16.00
C LEU A 675 12.93 -25.59 -16.29
N TRP A 676 13.04 -24.27 -16.29
CA TRP A 676 14.28 -23.53 -16.51
C TRP A 676 14.70 -22.85 -15.21
N CYS A 677 15.99 -22.95 -14.88
CA CYS A 677 16.57 -22.49 -13.63
C CYS A 677 17.71 -21.51 -13.91
N CYS A 678 17.66 -20.35 -13.27
CA CYS A 678 18.78 -19.40 -13.27
C CYS A 678 19.68 -19.68 -12.07
N CYS A 679 20.80 -20.34 -12.32
CA CYS A 679 21.90 -20.44 -11.38
C CYS A 679 22.83 -19.24 -11.58
N GLY A 680 23.48 -18.74 -10.53
CA GLY A 680 24.32 -17.54 -10.62
C GLY A 680 25.31 -17.56 -11.79
N ASP A 681 25.93 -18.69 -12.08
CA ASP A 681 26.90 -18.88 -13.15
C ASP A 681 26.33 -19.56 -14.42
N SER A 682 25.07 -19.99 -14.41
CA SER A 682 24.52 -20.84 -15.46
C SER A 682 23.01 -20.83 -15.58
N ILE A 683 22.48 -20.98 -16.79
CA ILE A 683 21.06 -21.27 -17.02
C ILE A 683 20.91 -22.77 -17.27
N VAL A 684 20.06 -23.44 -16.50
CA VAL A 684 19.87 -24.89 -16.55
C VAL A 684 18.45 -25.24 -16.96
N GLU A 685 18.32 -26.10 -17.97
CA GLU A 685 17.06 -26.73 -18.33
C GLU A 685 16.95 -28.08 -17.60
N LEU A 686 15.81 -28.31 -16.95
CA LEU A 686 15.50 -29.54 -16.23
C LEU A 686 14.41 -30.36 -16.94
N LYS A 687 14.60 -31.67 -16.98
CA LYS A 687 13.53 -32.63 -17.32
C LYS A 687 12.44 -32.62 -16.25
N LYS A 688 11.25 -33.15 -16.56
CA LYS A 688 10.16 -33.40 -15.58
C LYS A 688 10.59 -34.27 -14.39
N THR A 689 11.67 -35.04 -14.54
CA THR A 689 12.29 -35.87 -13.50
C THR A 689 13.22 -35.08 -12.57
N GLY A 690 13.46 -33.79 -12.85
CA GLY A 690 14.41 -32.94 -12.12
C GLY A 690 15.87 -33.11 -12.55
N THR A 691 16.15 -33.93 -13.57
CA THR A 691 17.52 -34.13 -14.06
C THR A 691 17.92 -33.01 -15.03
N PRO A 692 19.13 -32.44 -14.90
CA PRO A 692 19.64 -31.46 -15.85
C PRO A 692 19.74 -32.03 -17.26
N GLN A 693 19.19 -31.31 -18.22
CA GLN A 693 19.22 -31.66 -19.64
C GLN A 693 20.23 -30.80 -20.40
N ARG A 694 20.16 -29.47 -20.22
CA ARG A 694 21.04 -28.49 -20.85
C ARG A 694 21.55 -27.50 -19.82
N ARG A 695 22.77 -27.01 -20.00
CA ARG A 695 23.38 -25.98 -19.15
C ARG A 695 24.11 -24.96 -20.02
N MET A 696 23.67 -23.71 -20.00
CA MET A 696 24.38 -22.57 -20.60
C MET A 696 25.23 -21.91 -19.51
N LEU A 697 26.54 -21.89 -19.69
CA LEU A 697 27.46 -21.29 -18.71
C LEU A 697 27.65 -19.81 -19.00
N LEU A 698 27.96 -19.03 -17.97
CA LEU A 698 28.37 -17.64 -18.10
C LEU A 698 29.56 -17.53 -19.10
N PRO A 699 29.55 -16.59 -20.07
CA PRO A 699 30.66 -16.38 -20.99
C PRO A 699 31.99 -16.14 -20.28
N ASP A 700 33.08 -16.71 -20.78
CA ASP A 700 34.38 -16.74 -20.09
C ASP A 700 34.98 -15.35 -19.81
N ASP A 701 34.70 -14.36 -20.66
CA ASP A 701 35.10 -12.97 -20.48
C ASP A 701 34.41 -12.28 -19.30
N LEU A 702 33.16 -12.67 -19.01
CA LEU A 702 32.40 -12.19 -17.86
C LEU A 702 32.75 -12.93 -16.56
N ARG A 703 33.45 -14.08 -16.63
CA ARG A 703 33.93 -14.82 -15.44
C ARG A 703 35.14 -14.17 -14.75
N SER A 704 35.77 -13.18 -15.38
CA SER A 704 36.92 -12.47 -14.81
C SER A 704 36.53 -11.53 -13.66
N MET A 705 35.25 -11.17 -13.58
CA MET A 705 34.59 -10.41 -12.51
C MET A 705 33.60 -11.34 -11.77
N PRO A 706 33.14 -11.02 -10.54
CA PRO A 706 32.12 -11.81 -9.84
C PRO A 706 30.72 -11.63 -10.48
N SER A 707 30.62 -11.80 -11.80
CA SER A 707 29.39 -11.59 -12.55
C SER A 707 28.47 -12.80 -12.45
N SER A 708 27.17 -12.51 -12.35
CA SER A 708 26.13 -13.54 -12.30
C SER A 708 24.97 -13.22 -13.23
N PHE A 709 24.31 -14.26 -13.74
CA PHE A 709 23.03 -14.10 -14.42
C PHE A 709 21.98 -13.59 -13.43
N SER A 710 21.36 -12.46 -13.77
CA SER A 710 20.30 -11.85 -12.96
C SER A 710 18.91 -12.25 -13.45
N SER A 711 18.73 -12.41 -14.76
CA SER A 711 17.44 -12.70 -15.37
C SER A 711 17.59 -13.40 -16.72
N PHE A 712 16.55 -14.13 -17.13
CA PHE A 712 16.48 -14.76 -18.44
C PHE A 712 15.05 -14.79 -18.99
N ILE A 713 14.93 -14.87 -20.32
CA ILE A 713 13.67 -15.04 -21.05
C ILE A 713 13.87 -16.16 -22.08
N VAL A 714 12.94 -17.12 -22.10
CA VAL A 714 12.89 -18.17 -23.12
C VAL A 714 11.84 -17.78 -24.18
N ILE A 715 12.20 -17.88 -25.46
CA ILE A 715 11.30 -17.68 -26.60
C ILE A 715 11.35 -18.94 -27.48
N PRO A 716 10.58 -19.98 -27.12
CA PRO A 716 10.64 -21.28 -27.78
C PRO A 716 10.31 -21.23 -29.27
N GLU A 717 9.32 -20.42 -29.67
CA GLU A 717 8.90 -20.30 -31.07
C GLU A 717 9.97 -19.72 -32.00
N ARG A 718 11.00 -19.07 -31.43
CA ARG A 718 12.18 -18.57 -32.16
C ARG A 718 13.44 -19.40 -31.88
N GLY A 719 13.36 -20.42 -31.01
CA GLY A 719 14.52 -21.17 -30.55
C GLY A 719 15.56 -20.30 -29.85
N GLN A 720 15.12 -19.25 -29.14
CA GLN A 720 16.00 -18.24 -28.53
C GLN A 720 15.92 -18.27 -27.00
N LEU A 721 17.06 -18.06 -26.37
CA LEU A 721 17.19 -17.77 -24.94
C LEU A 721 17.93 -16.44 -24.78
N TRP A 722 17.37 -15.54 -23.98
CA TRP A 722 17.91 -14.22 -23.69
C TRP A 722 18.34 -14.18 -22.23
N THR A 723 19.53 -13.68 -21.94
CA THR A 723 20.07 -13.59 -20.57
C THR A 723 20.64 -12.21 -20.30
N GLY A 724 20.35 -11.67 -19.12
CA GLY A 724 20.97 -10.46 -18.58
C GLY A 724 21.87 -10.79 -17.39
N CYS A 725 22.91 -9.98 -17.21
CA CYS A 725 23.84 -10.11 -16.08
C CYS A 725 23.76 -8.86 -15.19
N ALA A 726 23.97 -9.05 -13.89
CA ALA A 726 23.88 -7.95 -12.91
C ALA A 726 24.94 -6.85 -13.14
N ASP A 727 26.10 -7.22 -13.69
CA ASP A 727 27.28 -6.33 -13.81
C ASP A 727 27.69 -6.09 -15.28
N SER A 728 26.79 -6.35 -16.23
CA SER A 728 27.04 -6.10 -17.65
C SER A 728 25.90 -5.30 -18.27
N GLY A 729 26.27 -4.23 -18.98
CA GLY A 729 25.38 -3.42 -19.82
C GLY A 729 25.07 -4.08 -21.18
N GLU A 730 25.07 -5.40 -21.27
CA GLU A 730 24.78 -6.15 -22.49
C GLU A 730 23.81 -7.31 -22.23
N LEU A 731 22.95 -7.60 -23.21
CA LEU A 731 22.18 -8.84 -23.24
C LEU A 731 22.92 -9.89 -24.07
N CYS A 732 22.96 -11.12 -23.56
CA CYS A 732 23.45 -12.27 -24.30
C CYS A 732 22.28 -13.06 -24.90
N LEU A 733 22.36 -13.34 -26.19
CA LEU A 733 21.38 -14.10 -26.95
C LEU A 733 21.97 -15.45 -27.35
N TRP A 734 21.23 -16.51 -27.03
CA TRP A 734 21.63 -17.91 -27.19
C TRP A 734 20.65 -18.63 -28.10
N HIS A 735 21.16 -19.57 -28.89
CA HIS A 735 20.31 -20.53 -29.59
C HIS A 735 20.00 -21.67 -28.63
N MET A 736 18.74 -22.10 -28.59
CA MET A 736 18.34 -23.23 -27.74
C MET A 736 19.05 -24.53 -28.14
N ASP A 737 19.58 -24.66 -29.35
CA ASP A 737 20.31 -25.86 -29.76
C ASP A 737 21.83 -25.78 -29.53
N ASN A 738 22.36 -24.59 -29.22
CA ASN A 738 23.80 -24.37 -29.01
C ASN A 738 24.09 -23.65 -27.68
N HIS A 739 24.75 -24.37 -26.77
CA HIS A 739 24.97 -23.93 -25.38
C HIS A 739 26.38 -23.45 -25.07
N ARG A 740 27.30 -23.49 -26.06
CA ARG A 740 28.71 -23.23 -25.78
C ARG A 740 29.01 -21.74 -25.65
N HIS A 741 28.44 -20.92 -26.52
CA HIS A 741 28.67 -19.48 -26.55
C HIS A 741 27.40 -18.74 -26.96
N PRO A 742 27.17 -17.50 -26.47
CA PRO A 742 26.12 -16.66 -26.99
C PRO A 742 26.43 -16.33 -28.45
N PHE A 743 25.44 -16.39 -29.32
CA PHE A 743 25.66 -16.12 -30.75
C PHE A 743 25.56 -14.63 -31.08
N LYS A 744 24.93 -13.83 -30.20
CA LYS A 744 24.85 -12.37 -30.34
C LYS A 744 24.85 -11.70 -28.96
N ARG A 745 25.50 -10.54 -28.90
CA ARG A 745 25.42 -9.62 -27.75
C ARG A 745 24.78 -8.33 -28.19
N ILE A 746 23.94 -7.77 -27.35
CA ILE A 746 23.16 -6.56 -27.65
C ILE A 746 23.53 -5.53 -26.58
N PRO A 747 24.22 -4.44 -26.95
CA PRO A 747 24.60 -3.40 -26.01
C PRO A 747 23.35 -2.65 -25.53
N LEU A 748 23.31 -2.34 -24.25
CA LEU A 748 22.29 -1.54 -23.60
C LEU A 748 22.89 -0.16 -23.30
N PRO A 749 22.54 0.89 -24.06
CA PRO A 749 23.10 2.23 -23.89
C PRO A 749 22.90 2.71 -22.44
N GLY A 750 23.92 3.31 -21.81
CA GLY A 750 23.79 3.91 -20.47
C GLY A 750 23.52 2.94 -19.31
N SER A 751 23.58 1.63 -19.53
CA SER A 751 23.40 0.60 -18.49
C SER A 751 24.73 0.13 -17.93
N SER A 752 24.79 -0.06 -16.61
CA SER A 752 25.89 -0.79 -15.93
C SER A 752 25.57 -2.26 -15.68
N GLY A 753 24.31 -2.66 -15.84
CA GLY A 753 23.83 -3.95 -15.39
C GLY A 753 22.33 -4.15 -15.63
N VAL A 754 21.91 -5.40 -15.75
CA VAL A 754 20.51 -5.80 -15.89
C VAL A 754 20.02 -6.38 -14.57
N THR A 755 18.89 -5.88 -14.05
CA THR A 755 18.29 -6.39 -12.81
C THR A 755 17.16 -7.38 -13.08
N CYS A 756 16.33 -7.09 -14.07
CA CYS A 756 15.15 -7.89 -14.40
C CYS A 756 14.76 -7.75 -15.86
N MET A 757 14.10 -8.77 -16.40
CA MET A 757 13.57 -8.76 -17.76
C MET A 757 12.19 -9.43 -17.79
N ILE A 758 11.30 -8.91 -18.62
CA ILE A 758 10.04 -9.58 -18.96
C ILE A 758 9.78 -9.50 -20.46
N ARG A 759 9.05 -10.47 -20.98
CA ARG A 759 8.53 -10.43 -22.34
C ARG A 759 7.07 -9.99 -22.31
N VAL A 760 6.71 -9.02 -23.14
CA VAL A 760 5.34 -8.54 -23.29
C VAL A 760 5.05 -8.36 -24.78
N LYS A 761 4.03 -9.05 -25.29
CA LYS A 761 3.79 -9.20 -26.73
C LYS A 761 5.09 -9.65 -27.45
N ASP A 762 5.49 -8.96 -28.52
CA ASP A 762 6.74 -9.19 -29.25
C ASP A 762 7.84 -8.17 -28.85
N GLN A 763 7.91 -7.81 -27.58
CA GLN A 763 8.93 -6.91 -27.03
C GLN A 763 9.56 -7.51 -25.77
N ILE A 764 10.85 -7.24 -25.57
CA ILE A 764 11.58 -7.55 -24.34
C ILE A 764 11.79 -6.25 -23.57
N TRP A 765 11.29 -6.19 -22.34
CA TRP A 765 11.43 -5.06 -21.44
C TRP A 765 12.51 -5.37 -20.42
N VAL A 766 13.45 -4.45 -20.26
CA VAL A 766 14.69 -4.66 -19.48
C VAL A 766 14.81 -3.55 -18.44
N GLY A 767 14.86 -3.94 -17.17
CA GLY A 767 15.17 -3.05 -16.05
C GLY A 767 16.69 -2.99 -15.86
N CYS A 768 17.25 -1.79 -15.91
CA CYS A 768 18.69 -1.58 -15.84
C CYS A 768 19.11 -0.81 -14.57
N CYS A 769 20.37 -1.01 -14.17
CA CYS A 769 21.08 -0.16 -13.22
C CYS A 769 21.71 1.04 -13.96
N GLY A 770 21.68 2.22 -13.34
CA GLY A 770 22.38 3.40 -13.85
C GLY A 770 23.91 3.27 -13.73
N GLN A 771 24.66 3.95 -14.60
CA GLN A 771 26.10 4.12 -14.44
C GLN A 771 26.39 5.27 -13.46
N ASP A 772 27.35 5.07 -12.55
CA ASP A 772 27.99 6.18 -11.84
C ASP A 772 28.82 6.99 -12.84
N PRO A 773 28.68 8.33 -12.90
CA PRO A 773 29.66 9.13 -13.61
C PRO A 773 31.00 9.00 -12.90
N VAL A 774 31.95 8.31 -13.55
CA VAL A 774 33.31 8.13 -13.04
C VAL A 774 33.96 9.50 -12.88
N GLY A 775 34.14 9.92 -11.62
CA GLY A 775 35.02 11.02 -11.22
C GLY A 775 34.31 12.33 -10.90
N GLY A 776 34.32 12.70 -9.62
CA GLY A 776 34.10 14.08 -9.17
C GLY A 776 32.83 14.28 -8.36
N GLN A 777 33.03 14.83 -7.16
CA GLN A 777 32.02 15.25 -6.20
C GLN A 777 31.11 16.33 -6.84
N CYS A 778 29.98 15.93 -7.41
CA CYS A 778 28.84 16.78 -7.76
C CYS A 778 27.58 15.91 -7.77
N ASP A 779 26.45 16.52 -7.43
CA ASP A 779 25.10 16.02 -7.14
C ASP A 779 24.41 15.30 -8.35
N GLY A 780 25.12 14.39 -9.02
CA GLY A 780 24.71 13.69 -10.23
C GLY A 780 23.75 12.54 -9.91
N GLN A 781 22.45 12.82 -9.99
CA GLN A 781 21.37 11.86 -9.78
C GLN A 781 21.56 10.61 -10.66
N MET A 782 21.79 9.44 -10.04
CA MET A 782 21.77 8.15 -10.76
C MET A 782 20.43 7.98 -11.48
N ARG A 783 20.45 7.96 -12.81
CA ARG A 783 19.25 7.70 -13.62
C ARG A 783 19.27 6.26 -14.06
N SER A 784 18.29 5.50 -13.61
CA SER A 784 18.03 4.16 -14.13
C SER A 784 16.91 4.23 -15.14
N GLN A 785 16.95 3.31 -16.09
CA GLN A 785 16.08 3.35 -17.26
C GLN A 785 15.53 1.97 -17.59
N VAL A 786 14.33 1.99 -18.14
CA VAL A 786 13.70 0.81 -18.73
C VAL A 786 14.00 0.85 -20.23
N LEU A 787 14.61 -0.22 -20.74
CA LEU A 787 14.90 -0.36 -22.17
C LEU A 787 13.91 -1.35 -22.79
N VAL A 788 13.43 -1.03 -23.98
CA VAL A 788 12.60 -1.92 -24.79
C VAL A 788 13.42 -2.42 -25.96
N VAL A 789 13.54 -3.73 -26.11
CA VAL A 789 14.31 -4.41 -27.15
C VAL A 789 13.37 -5.18 -28.05
N ASN A 790 13.56 -5.03 -29.36
CA ASN A 790 12.82 -5.79 -30.35
C ASN A 790 13.52 -7.16 -30.60
N PRO A 791 12.83 -8.29 -30.40
CA PRO A 791 13.40 -9.64 -30.58
C PRO A 791 13.64 -10.02 -32.05
N GLU A 792 13.10 -9.30 -33.03
CA GLU A 792 13.38 -9.48 -34.47
C GLU A 792 14.64 -8.75 -34.90
N SER A 793 14.70 -7.44 -34.67
CA SER A 793 15.84 -6.62 -35.08
C SER A 793 17.03 -6.78 -34.15
N HIS A 794 16.81 -7.28 -32.92
CA HIS A 794 17.79 -7.35 -31.85
C HIS A 794 18.40 -5.97 -31.51
N THR A 795 17.57 -4.93 -31.53
CA THR A 795 17.97 -3.54 -31.24
C THR A 795 17.09 -2.93 -30.16
N VAL A 796 17.64 -1.96 -29.41
CA VAL A 796 16.87 -1.13 -28.49
C VAL A 796 15.96 -0.20 -29.31
N THR A 797 14.67 -0.21 -29.00
CA THR A 797 13.64 0.60 -29.67
C THR A 797 13.16 1.79 -28.83
N LYS A 798 13.20 1.68 -27.50
CA LYS A 798 12.78 2.76 -26.58
C LYS A 798 13.73 2.83 -25.39
N GLU A 799 14.10 4.05 -24.99
CA GLU A 799 14.85 4.37 -23.77
C GLU A 799 13.96 5.19 -22.84
N LEU A 800 13.54 4.61 -21.71
CA LEU A 800 12.47 5.15 -20.87
C LEU A 800 13.00 5.56 -19.49
N HIS A 801 12.82 6.83 -19.14
CA HIS A 801 13.41 7.45 -17.96
C HIS A 801 12.35 7.99 -16.99
N ALA A 802 11.86 7.16 -16.07
CA ALA A 802 10.90 7.59 -15.05
C ALA A 802 11.38 7.41 -13.60
N HIS A 803 12.52 6.76 -13.38
CA HIS A 803 13.04 6.46 -12.04
C HIS A 803 14.35 7.18 -11.78
N SER A 804 14.51 7.71 -10.57
CA SER A 804 15.75 8.32 -10.08
C SER A 804 16.62 7.36 -9.24
N ASP A 805 16.30 6.06 -9.30
CA ASP A 805 17.02 4.99 -8.62
C ASP A 805 16.90 3.67 -9.40
N ASN A 806 17.71 2.67 -9.04
CA ASN A 806 17.77 1.37 -9.71
C ASN A 806 16.40 0.69 -9.82
N ILE A 807 16.10 0.15 -10.99
CA ILE A 807 14.90 -0.64 -11.22
C ILE A 807 15.10 -2.01 -10.58
N GLN A 808 14.14 -2.44 -9.76
CA GLN A 808 14.22 -3.69 -9.00
C GLN A 808 13.35 -4.79 -9.61
N THR A 809 12.22 -4.42 -10.21
CA THR A 809 11.23 -5.41 -10.66
C THR A 809 10.38 -4.87 -11.81
N LEU A 810 9.90 -5.80 -12.64
CA LEU A 810 8.99 -5.55 -13.76
C LEU A 810 7.79 -6.50 -13.68
N CYS A 811 6.62 -6.02 -14.09
CA CYS A 811 5.39 -6.81 -14.15
C CYS A 811 4.57 -6.44 -15.40
N SER A 812 3.91 -7.43 -16.03
CA SER A 812 2.94 -7.20 -17.11
C SER A 812 1.52 -7.17 -16.54
N ALA A 813 0.71 -6.21 -17.01
CA ALA A 813 -0.73 -6.18 -16.76
C ALA A 813 -1.47 -6.39 -18.09
N GLU A 814 -1.93 -7.62 -18.32
CA GLU A 814 -2.70 -8.07 -19.49
C GLU A 814 -2.05 -7.72 -20.83
N ASP A 815 -0.71 -7.61 -20.86
CA ASP A 815 0.08 -7.17 -22.01
C ASP A 815 -0.28 -5.78 -22.57
N ARG A 816 -1.12 -5.02 -21.84
CA ARG A 816 -1.50 -3.65 -22.16
C ARG A 816 -0.56 -2.65 -21.50
N TYR A 817 -0.09 -2.99 -20.31
CA TYR A 817 0.83 -2.16 -19.53
C TYR A 817 2.00 -2.97 -19.01
N VAL A 818 3.15 -2.30 -18.90
CA VAL A 818 4.29 -2.77 -18.12
C VAL A 818 4.41 -1.88 -16.89
N LEU A 819 4.68 -2.47 -15.73
CA LEU A 819 4.93 -1.75 -14.49
C LEU A 819 6.38 -1.96 -14.08
N SER A 820 7.09 -0.89 -13.74
CA SER A 820 8.44 -0.95 -13.17
C SER A 820 8.46 -0.40 -11.75
N GLY A 821 9.12 -1.12 -10.83
CA GLY A 821 9.32 -0.70 -9.45
C GLY A 821 10.80 -0.34 -9.19
N SER A 822 11.04 0.71 -8.42
CA SER A 822 12.39 1.20 -8.11
C SER A 822 12.87 0.88 -6.69
N ALA A 823 14.18 1.04 -6.48
CA ALA A 823 14.83 1.01 -5.18
C ALA A 823 14.49 2.22 -4.29
N ARG A 824 14.91 2.15 -3.02
CA ARG A 824 14.51 3.03 -1.92
C ARG A 824 14.62 4.54 -2.18
N ARG A 825 15.56 5.03 -2.99
CA ARG A 825 15.70 6.49 -3.18
C ARG A 825 14.56 7.09 -3.99
N ASP A 826 13.97 6.33 -4.91
CA ASP A 826 12.75 6.73 -5.62
C ASP A 826 11.51 6.07 -4.97
N GLY A 827 11.53 4.75 -4.78
CA GLY A 827 10.46 3.99 -4.13
C GLY A 827 9.10 4.08 -4.84
N LYS A 828 9.09 4.33 -6.16
CA LYS A 828 7.88 4.52 -6.97
C LYS A 828 7.66 3.37 -7.95
N ILE A 829 6.44 3.32 -8.48
CA ILE A 829 6.05 2.45 -9.59
C ILE A 829 5.71 3.32 -10.78
N ALA A 830 6.32 3.06 -11.94
CA ALA A 830 5.96 3.67 -13.21
C ALA A 830 5.13 2.68 -14.05
N ILE A 831 4.07 3.18 -14.68
CA ILE A 831 3.16 2.40 -15.52
C ILE A 831 3.32 2.85 -16.96
N TRP A 832 3.77 1.93 -17.80
CA TRP A 832 4.12 2.12 -19.21
C TRP A 832 3.05 1.53 -20.10
N LYS A 833 2.65 2.25 -21.15
CA LYS A 833 1.87 1.69 -22.25
C LYS A 833 2.78 0.85 -23.13
N VAL A 834 2.30 -0.32 -23.55
CA VAL A 834 3.08 -1.22 -24.42
C VAL A 834 3.06 -0.76 -25.88
N GLU A 835 1.94 -0.16 -26.30
CA GLU A 835 1.73 0.33 -27.68
C GLU A 835 2.58 1.55 -27.99
#